data_AF-A0A812IIR9-F1
#
_entry.id   AF-A0A812IIR9-F1
#
_cell.length_a   1.000
_cell.length_b   1.000
_cell.length_c   1.000
_cell.angle_alpha   90.00
_cell.angle_beta   90.00
_cell.angle_gamma   90.00
#
_symmetry.space_group_name_H-M   'P 1'
#
loop_
_entity.id
_entity.type
_entity.pdbx_description
1 polymer ?
#
loop_
_entity_poly.entity_id
_entity_poly.type
_entity_poly.pdbx_seq_one_letter_code
_entity_poly.pdbx_strand_id
1 'polypeptide(L)'
;MGRALICVVFFAMWLALLLYTQGGSISVVAGTSRDIFIPLVESREDSHESPNLLQSYAKMDSADASTPEMLPQSSEVLVPVVPVAPAPVASKPMKPRGPEALPAQPARPAKPGKSRLAYARFPKTGSRYAISHFRRAVQELAVIPEHQAVKAVGVAANEFLLGSVRNPCTSYLSLWAFQSEAQRRAGVMADLRKRDPEAFLRLRGQNAADGFTGPEDVRRFRNWIRFMSHPEYPKVKLGLLSGRFHGKYLSRDPDMDMRDNAFLVRGLSGEAAAETAEAIRAASVSELADCWLHTESLESDIKRCLRNFEGLGGKARAFSLVQWSRLGADNGQHGTSKHGGCEIFFDEATATWAQAKLVYELDGPLFEKFGYDTCCGHAIPPASTVSCFCFLLQWWGWCRLATEVCGQRFPQCHTVPTLGSSIPSVRFPACISPGTMSQQTSVSAFLISRIQELGVQHVFGIPGDYVLPFFDELIKEGSPVKHVGTCNELNAAYLADGYSRVKGFGVAAVTYGPGAFNAVNAVAGAYDAHVPLLLISGAPQTARYRQGNKLLLHHAVGSDLDATIRVFTPITAAAARIDAVEEAIPTVDWLLRVALDQKRPVYLEIPFDMQKAQIQVPDPLNYQPPCSDEQALHRVVEQVARVVNSAGKVGVLVGVFIDREGLQQVAEDMLSATKLPFATTFDQKAGYLEYLPNCLGFYQGGISAQAVRDATEGADILLTLGMPRTEFTLGFLTHDFKEDRMIELGYDAVNLQGEVVHGVYLRQLLPLLAQKIIPRAEELVEDSFPFTYTKHRAGPEDRPLTVDFMYPELAHFVQEGDIVTGNTGGYINLSRMRMKKGNTTAGPTNWASLGNVFPISVGMAFAAPERRIVCLEGDGSFQMTGMELGTVLRHNLNFLLIILNNAGYTAERAIHPERDDSYNDIQVWNYHLLPEALGGRPGSNGVDVLTESQFTEALAAYEFGKGLHVVNARLDKMDIPSFFREMSDMLRH
;
A
#
# COMPACT_ATOMS: atom_id res chain seq x y z
N MET A 1 -1.46 36.25 -53.96
CA MET A 1 -2.28 35.03 -53.76
C MET A 1 -2.68 34.78 -52.30
N GLY A 2 -1.85 35.08 -51.29
CA GLY A 2 -2.10 34.67 -49.88
C GLY A 2 -3.43 35.06 -49.19
N ARG A 3 -4.19 36.07 -49.67
CA ARG A 3 -5.49 36.42 -49.06
C ARG A 3 -6.69 35.57 -49.52
N ALA A 4 -6.56 34.84 -50.64
CA ALA A 4 -7.66 33.99 -51.13
C ALA A 4 -7.81 32.69 -50.31
N LEU A 5 -6.70 32.10 -49.88
CA LEU A 5 -6.69 30.79 -49.23
C LEU A 5 -7.40 30.80 -47.87
N ILE A 6 -7.26 31.88 -47.09
CA ILE A 6 -7.87 32.03 -45.76
C ILE A 6 -9.41 32.02 -45.84
N CYS A 7 -9.98 32.67 -46.87
CA CYS A 7 -11.44 32.72 -47.04
C CYS A 7 -12.03 31.33 -47.34
N VAL A 8 -11.33 30.49 -48.11
CA VAL A 8 -11.77 29.13 -48.44
C VAL A 8 -11.76 28.23 -47.20
N VAL A 9 -10.72 28.32 -46.36
CA VAL A 9 -10.63 27.53 -45.12
C VAL A 9 -11.75 27.91 -44.14
N PHE A 10 -12.00 29.20 -43.93
CA PHE A 10 -13.11 29.64 -43.06
C PHE A 10 -14.49 29.22 -43.58
N PHE A 11 -14.73 29.27 -44.89
CA PHE A 11 -16.01 28.85 -45.47
C PHE A 11 -16.20 27.32 -45.35
N ALA A 12 -15.14 26.52 -45.52
CA ALA A 12 -15.18 25.07 -45.33
C ALA A 12 -15.45 24.68 -43.87
N MET A 13 -14.81 25.36 -42.89
CA MET A 13 -15.07 25.13 -41.47
C MET A 13 -16.50 25.50 -41.07
N TRP A 14 -17.06 26.58 -41.61
CA TRP A 14 -18.43 26.99 -41.32
C TRP A 14 -19.48 26.02 -41.90
N LEU A 15 -19.22 25.49 -43.10
CA LEU A 15 -20.07 24.47 -43.72
C LEU A 15 -20.03 23.13 -42.96
N ALA A 16 -18.86 22.72 -42.46
CA ALA A 16 -18.72 21.53 -41.62
C ALA A 16 -19.50 21.64 -40.30
N LEU A 17 -19.52 22.83 -39.68
CA LEU A 17 -20.28 23.07 -38.45
C LEU A 17 -21.79 22.94 -38.66
N LEU A 18 -22.31 23.44 -39.79
CA LEU A 18 -23.71 23.29 -40.18
C LEU A 18 -24.12 21.83 -40.36
N LEU A 19 -23.28 21.01 -41.00
CA LEU A 19 -23.58 19.60 -41.25
C LEU A 19 -23.56 18.71 -39.99
N TYR A 20 -22.92 19.15 -38.90
CA TYR A 20 -22.84 18.38 -37.65
C TYR A 20 -24.08 18.53 -36.74
N THR A 21 -25.04 19.40 -37.10
CA THR A 21 -26.15 19.79 -36.20
C THR A 21 -27.51 19.12 -36.47
N GLN A 22 -27.59 18.15 -37.40
CA GLN A 22 -28.86 17.50 -37.76
C GLN A 22 -28.95 16.00 -37.43
N GLY A 23 -29.43 15.71 -36.22
CA GLY A 23 -30.44 14.68 -35.93
C GLY A 23 -30.07 13.18 -36.03
N GLY A 24 -30.23 12.44 -34.92
CA GLY A 24 -30.14 10.98 -34.93
C GLY A 24 -30.17 10.33 -33.54
N SER A 25 -31.35 10.27 -32.89
CA SER A 25 -31.51 9.65 -31.56
C SER A 25 -31.64 8.12 -31.63
N ILE A 26 -30.95 7.41 -30.73
CA ILE A 26 -31.08 5.95 -30.52
C ILE A 26 -31.82 5.67 -29.21
N SER A 27 -32.89 4.88 -29.27
CA SER A 27 -33.62 4.38 -28.11
C SER A 27 -32.96 3.12 -27.53
N VAL A 28 -32.87 3.03 -26.20
CA VAL A 28 -32.46 1.80 -25.48
C VAL A 28 -33.66 1.24 -24.73
N VAL A 29 -34.01 -0.02 -24.99
CA VAL A 29 -34.96 -0.80 -24.18
C VAL A 29 -34.16 -1.61 -23.16
N ALA A 30 -34.61 -1.62 -21.91
CA ALA A 30 -33.96 -2.34 -20.81
C ALA A 30 -34.63 -3.70 -20.54
N GLY A 31 -33.86 -4.65 -19.99
CA GLY A 31 -34.36 -5.95 -19.53
C GLY A 31 -33.64 -6.42 -18.25
N THR A 32 -34.43 -6.64 -17.20
CA THR A 32 -34.07 -7.40 -15.98
C THR A 32 -34.47 -8.89 -16.18
N SER A 33 -34.15 -9.89 -15.35
CA SER A 33 -33.75 -9.99 -13.92
C SER A 33 -32.81 -11.22 -13.69
N ARG A 34 -32.11 -11.38 -12.54
CA ARG A 34 -32.48 -12.17 -11.32
C ARG A 34 -33.26 -13.49 -11.55
N ASP A 35 -33.06 -14.58 -10.76
CA ASP A 35 -32.78 -14.65 -9.30
C ASP A 35 -31.85 -15.80 -8.81
N ILE A 36 -31.62 -15.85 -7.49
CA ILE A 36 -30.78 -16.80 -6.71
C ILE A 36 -31.68 -17.74 -5.89
N PHE A 37 -31.23 -18.96 -5.55
CA PHE A 37 -31.69 -19.63 -4.32
C PHE A 37 -30.64 -20.52 -3.63
N ILE A 38 -30.66 -20.51 -2.29
CA ILE A 38 -29.93 -21.39 -1.35
C ILE A 38 -30.91 -21.69 -0.20
N PRO A 39 -30.89 -22.91 0.39
CA PRO A 39 -31.28 -23.06 1.79
C PRO A 39 -30.28 -23.88 2.63
N LEU A 40 -29.98 -23.38 3.82
CA LEU A 40 -29.39 -24.10 4.97
C LEU A 40 -30.40 -24.02 6.12
N VAL A 41 -30.76 -25.14 6.76
CA VAL A 41 -31.29 -25.20 8.14
C VAL A 41 -30.98 -26.55 8.80
N GLU A 42 -30.07 -26.51 9.78
CA GLU A 42 -30.05 -27.20 11.10
C GLU A 42 -30.33 -28.71 11.25
N SER A 43 -30.21 -29.18 12.50
CA SER A 43 -29.85 -30.55 12.90
C SER A 43 -30.99 -31.39 13.49
N ARG A 44 -30.79 -32.72 13.48
CA ARG A 44 -31.28 -33.64 14.50
C ARG A 44 -30.47 -34.94 14.56
N GLU A 45 -30.52 -35.60 15.70
CA GLU A 45 -29.79 -36.85 16.00
C GLU A 45 -30.59 -38.12 15.62
N ASP A 46 -29.94 -39.26 15.87
CA ASP A 46 -30.43 -40.65 15.89
C ASP A 46 -30.69 -41.42 14.58
N SER A 47 -29.82 -42.45 14.43
CA SER A 47 -30.15 -43.87 14.20
C SER A 47 -29.88 -44.53 12.83
N HIS A 48 -28.90 -45.45 12.89
CA HIS A 48 -28.76 -46.73 12.18
C HIS A 48 -28.46 -46.84 10.65
N GLU A 49 -27.47 -47.71 10.40
CA GLU A 49 -27.29 -48.62 9.24
C GLU A 49 -26.81 -48.11 7.86
N SER A 50 -25.48 -48.12 7.73
CA SER A 50 -24.70 -48.58 6.54
C SER A 50 -25.23 -49.91 5.95
N PRO A 51 -24.95 -50.30 4.68
CA PRO A 51 -23.67 -50.06 3.98
C PRO A 51 -23.64 -49.87 2.44
N ASN A 52 -22.47 -49.40 1.98
CA ASN A 52 -21.75 -49.72 0.73
C ASN A 52 -22.52 -49.95 -0.60
N LEU A 53 -22.12 -49.21 -1.65
CA LEU A 53 -21.15 -49.75 -2.62
C LEU A 53 -20.58 -48.68 -3.59
N LEU A 54 -19.40 -48.96 -4.12
CA LEU A 54 -18.68 -48.20 -5.16
C LEU A 54 -18.90 -48.83 -6.56
N GLN A 55 -18.41 -48.13 -7.59
CA GLN A 55 -18.39 -48.51 -9.03
C GLN A 55 -19.74 -48.29 -9.74
N SER A 56 -19.81 -47.75 -10.96
CA SER A 56 -18.82 -47.80 -12.06
C SER A 56 -18.89 -46.58 -13.03
N TYR A 57 -17.85 -46.40 -13.84
CA TYR A 57 -17.85 -45.49 -15.01
C TYR A 57 -18.43 -46.20 -16.25
N ALA A 58 -19.23 -45.49 -17.06
CA ALA A 58 -18.90 -45.09 -18.46
C ALA A 58 -20.12 -44.86 -19.40
N LYS A 59 -19.85 -44.08 -20.47
CA LYS A 59 -20.54 -43.96 -21.78
C LYS A 59 -21.74 -42.99 -21.98
N MET A 60 -21.40 -41.85 -22.62
CA MET A 60 -21.84 -41.40 -23.95
C MET A 60 -23.28 -40.89 -24.21
N ASP A 61 -23.33 -39.58 -24.50
CA ASP A 61 -23.90 -38.92 -25.69
C ASP A 61 -25.42 -38.60 -25.85
N SER A 62 -25.65 -37.59 -26.71
CA SER A 62 -26.90 -37.13 -27.37
C SER A 62 -27.90 -36.18 -26.65
N ALA A 63 -27.59 -34.88 -26.75
CA ALA A 63 -28.36 -33.85 -27.48
C ALA A 63 -29.91 -33.67 -27.36
N ASP A 64 -30.26 -32.41 -27.03
CA ASP A 64 -31.21 -31.49 -27.71
C ASP A 64 -32.69 -31.26 -27.31
N ALA A 65 -33.02 -29.95 -27.36
CA ALA A 65 -34.28 -29.24 -27.62
C ALA A 65 -35.65 -29.60 -26.96
N SER A 66 -36.26 -28.63 -26.25
CA SER A 66 -37.43 -27.82 -26.71
C SER A 66 -38.30 -27.21 -25.57
N THR A 67 -39.07 -26.15 -25.88
CA THR A 67 -40.04 -25.42 -25.01
C THR A 67 -41.43 -25.41 -25.70
N PRO A 68 -42.59 -25.02 -25.06
CA PRO A 68 -42.98 -23.59 -24.99
C PRO A 68 -44.08 -23.15 -23.94
N GLU A 69 -44.56 -21.90 -24.09
CA GLU A 69 -45.90 -21.30 -23.79
C GLU A 69 -46.38 -20.71 -22.40
N MET A 70 -46.46 -19.36 -22.38
CA MET A 70 -47.57 -18.42 -22.03
C MET A 70 -48.37 -18.39 -20.68
N LEU A 71 -48.19 -17.27 -19.92
CA LEU A 71 -49.15 -16.18 -19.54
C LEU A 71 -50.70 -16.43 -19.50
N PRO A 72 -51.50 -15.76 -18.59
CA PRO A 72 -51.60 -14.27 -18.52
C PRO A 72 -52.05 -13.52 -17.21
N GLN A 73 -51.72 -12.21 -17.18
CA GLN A 73 -52.43 -10.99 -16.69
C GLN A 73 -53.40 -10.94 -15.47
N SER A 74 -53.35 -9.82 -14.70
CA SER A 74 -54.50 -8.90 -14.47
C SER A 74 -54.18 -7.60 -13.65
N SER A 75 -54.89 -6.50 -13.99
CA SER A 75 -55.26 -5.25 -13.22
C SER A 75 -54.37 -4.71 -12.08
N GLU A 76 -53.88 -3.45 -12.09
CA GLU A 76 -54.59 -2.14 -11.98
C GLU A 76 -55.20 -1.79 -10.60
N VAL A 77 -54.88 -0.57 -10.10
CA VAL A 77 -55.79 0.49 -9.56
C VAL A 77 -54.94 1.74 -9.20
N LEU A 78 -55.57 2.91 -8.97
CA LEU A 78 -55.03 4.23 -9.35
C LEU A 78 -55.23 5.35 -8.29
N VAL A 79 -54.25 6.27 -8.18
CA VAL A 79 -54.28 7.67 -7.59
C VAL A 79 -54.74 7.86 -6.10
N PRO A 80 -54.71 9.09 -5.48
CA PRO A 80 -54.07 10.39 -5.83
C PRO A 80 -53.29 11.09 -4.65
N VAL A 81 -52.96 12.38 -4.86
CA VAL A 81 -52.78 13.49 -3.86
C VAL A 81 -51.36 13.86 -3.38
N VAL A 82 -50.70 14.63 -4.25
CA VAL A 82 -49.82 15.82 -4.02
C VAL A 82 -50.56 16.87 -3.12
N PRO A 83 -49.97 17.90 -2.44
CA PRO A 83 -48.58 18.41 -2.34
C PRO A 83 -47.92 18.11 -0.95
N VAL A 84 -47.00 18.86 -0.29
CA VAL A 84 -46.52 20.26 -0.38
C VAL A 84 -45.07 20.45 0.13
N ALA A 85 -44.42 21.51 -0.38
CA ALA A 85 -43.29 22.25 0.22
C ALA A 85 -43.66 22.87 1.61
N PRO A 86 -42.74 23.50 2.40
CA PRO A 86 -41.40 23.97 2.08
C PRO A 86 -40.38 23.59 3.17
N ALA A 87 -39.77 24.57 3.87
CA ALA A 87 -38.33 24.47 4.07
C ALA A 87 -37.79 24.61 5.55
N PRO A 88 -38.05 25.66 6.35
CA PRO A 88 -37.47 27.03 6.36
C PRO A 88 -36.09 27.19 7.20
N VAL A 89 -35.14 28.06 6.76
CA VAL A 89 -33.65 28.28 7.02
C VAL A 89 -33.12 28.63 8.41
N ALA A 90 -32.35 27.72 8.96
CA ALA A 90 -30.90 27.89 8.87
C ALA A 90 -30.25 29.27 9.19
N SER A 91 -29.15 29.56 8.51
CA SER A 91 -27.72 29.37 8.95
C SER A 91 -25.81 31.45 9.99
N LYS A 92 -24.91 31.31 11.05
CA LYS A 92 -23.41 31.21 11.02
C LYS A 92 -22.76 32.51 11.55
N PRO A 93 -21.43 32.62 11.81
CA PRO A 93 -20.45 31.71 12.46
C PRO A 93 -19.29 32.43 13.27
N MET A 94 -17.92 32.29 13.12
CA MET A 94 -16.80 32.57 14.15
C MET A 94 -15.88 33.80 14.21
N LYS A 95 -15.40 34.06 15.44
CA LYS A 95 -14.04 33.92 16.02
C LYS A 95 -14.27 33.35 17.48
N PRO A 96 -13.54 32.37 18.07
CA PRO A 96 -12.12 32.40 18.47
C PRO A 96 -11.20 32.90 17.38
N ARG A 97 -10.21 33.74 17.74
CA ARG A 97 -9.42 34.52 16.77
C ARG A 97 -8.97 33.61 15.63
N GLY A 98 -9.48 33.94 14.44
CA GLY A 98 -9.73 32.98 13.37
C GLY A 98 -8.52 32.84 12.46
N PRO A 99 -8.71 32.36 11.21
CA PRO A 99 -7.62 32.42 10.23
C PRO A 99 -7.07 33.84 10.13
N GLU A 100 -5.76 33.94 9.87
CA GLU A 100 -5.15 35.19 9.47
C GLU A 100 -5.97 35.79 8.31
N ALA A 101 -6.19 37.10 8.37
CA ALA A 101 -7.26 37.69 7.59
C ALA A 101 -6.88 37.78 6.11
N LEU A 102 -7.33 36.79 5.33
CA LEU A 102 -7.65 36.94 3.91
C LEU A 102 -8.16 38.37 3.69
N PRO A 103 -7.54 39.14 2.78
CA PRO A 103 -7.59 40.60 2.80
C PRO A 103 -9.04 41.07 2.91
N ALA A 104 -9.33 41.80 3.99
CA ALA A 104 -10.69 42.04 4.46
C ALA A 104 -11.55 42.62 3.33
N GLN A 105 -12.48 41.81 2.79
CA GLN A 105 -13.30 42.20 1.64
C GLN A 105 -13.93 43.58 1.93
N PRO A 106 -13.72 44.57 1.05
CA PRO A 106 -14.10 45.94 1.34
C PRO A 106 -15.60 46.02 1.62
N ALA A 107 -15.95 46.46 2.82
CA ALA A 107 -17.33 46.51 3.27
C ALA A 107 -18.11 47.47 2.36
N ARG A 108 -18.96 46.91 1.50
CA ARG A 108 -19.88 47.68 0.65
C ARG A 108 -20.70 48.59 1.56
N PRO A 109 -20.80 49.91 1.29
CA PRO A 109 -21.65 50.80 2.08
C PRO A 109 -23.07 50.25 2.04
N ALA A 110 -23.55 49.80 3.19
CA ALA A 110 -24.74 48.96 3.24
C ALA A 110 -25.98 49.82 2.98
N LYS A 111 -26.87 49.32 2.11
CA LYS A 111 -28.07 50.08 1.69
C LYS A 111 -28.98 50.30 2.91
N PRO A 112 -29.29 51.55 3.31
CA PRO A 112 -30.11 51.82 4.48
C PRO A 112 -31.52 51.26 4.32
N GLY A 113 -32.10 50.75 5.42
CA GLY A 113 -33.47 50.22 5.45
C GLY A 113 -33.61 48.70 5.60
N LYS A 114 -32.52 47.95 5.82
CA LYS A 114 -32.59 46.51 6.14
C LYS A 114 -32.81 46.30 7.65
N SER A 115 -33.95 45.70 8.00
CA SER A 115 -34.45 45.58 9.38
C SER A 115 -34.84 44.15 9.81
N ARG A 116 -34.81 43.18 8.90
CA ARG A 116 -35.04 41.74 9.15
C ARG A 116 -33.81 40.90 8.74
N LEU A 117 -33.60 39.73 9.36
CA LEU A 117 -32.40 38.89 9.15
C LEU A 117 -32.73 37.55 8.47
N ALA A 118 -31.89 37.05 7.55
CA ALA A 118 -31.99 35.71 6.91
C ALA A 118 -30.61 35.00 6.83
N TYR A 119 -30.53 33.65 6.81
CA TYR A 119 -29.25 32.87 6.84
C TYR A 119 -29.30 31.60 5.93
N ALA A 120 -28.67 31.60 4.75
CA ALA A 120 -28.89 30.60 3.69
C ALA A 120 -28.25 29.20 3.96
N ARG A 121 -29.07 28.15 4.14
CA ARG A 121 -28.63 26.79 4.57
C ARG A 121 -27.73 26.14 3.55
N PHE A 122 -26.63 25.64 4.06
CA PHE A 122 -25.79 24.69 3.37
C PHE A 122 -25.56 23.46 4.27
N PRO A 123 -25.57 22.22 3.74
CA PRO A 123 -25.37 21.02 4.56
C PRO A 123 -24.03 21.08 5.30
N LYS A 124 -23.96 20.51 6.51
CA LYS A 124 -22.71 20.31 7.28
C LYS A 124 -21.87 21.57 7.62
N THR A 125 -22.41 22.76 7.42
CA THR A 125 -21.77 24.07 7.72
C THR A 125 -22.04 24.62 9.14
N GLY A 126 -22.30 23.73 10.11
CA GLY A 126 -22.72 24.14 11.46
C GLY A 126 -24.12 24.76 11.55
N SER A 127 -24.93 24.62 10.50
CA SER A 127 -26.27 25.25 10.35
C SER A 127 -27.16 25.21 11.60
N ARG A 128 -27.23 24.09 12.35
CA ARG A 128 -28.07 23.98 13.55
C ARG A 128 -27.65 24.89 14.71
N TYR A 129 -26.34 24.97 14.97
CA TYR A 129 -25.77 25.75 16.07
C TYR A 129 -26.20 27.21 15.97
N ALA A 130 -25.88 27.87 14.86
CA ALA A 130 -26.11 29.30 14.75
C ALA A 130 -27.59 29.71 14.48
N ILE A 131 -28.48 28.78 14.06
CA ILE A 131 -29.95 29.02 14.13
C ILE A 131 -30.32 29.31 15.59
N SER A 132 -29.80 28.51 16.51
CA SER A 132 -30.06 28.65 17.94
C SER A 132 -29.60 30.02 18.44
N HIS A 133 -28.37 30.43 18.08
CA HIS A 133 -27.84 31.74 18.46
C HIS A 133 -28.64 32.91 17.88
N PHE A 134 -29.03 32.88 16.60
CA PHE A 134 -29.86 33.96 16.05
C PHE A 134 -31.28 34.00 16.63
N ARG A 135 -31.93 32.85 16.84
CA ARG A 135 -33.25 32.79 17.50
C ARG A 135 -33.22 33.32 18.95
N ARG A 136 -32.06 33.31 19.61
CA ARG A 136 -31.82 33.96 20.91
C ARG A 136 -31.56 35.47 20.77
N ALA A 137 -30.90 35.93 19.71
CA ALA A 137 -30.42 37.31 19.54
C ALA A 137 -31.41 38.29 18.87
N VAL A 138 -32.03 37.92 17.74
CA VAL A 138 -32.88 38.84 16.95
C VAL A 138 -34.38 38.64 17.23
N GLN A 139 -35.19 39.67 16.96
CA GLN A 139 -36.64 39.59 17.12
C GLN A 139 -37.27 38.64 16.10
N GLU A 140 -36.94 38.84 14.82
CA GLU A 140 -37.36 38.01 13.69
C GLU A 140 -36.14 37.45 12.93
N LEU A 141 -36.22 36.18 12.53
CA LEU A 141 -35.25 35.48 11.67
C LEU A 141 -36.04 34.80 10.55
N ALA A 142 -35.70 35.09 9.30
CA ALA A 142 -36.25 34.51 8.08
C ALA A 142 -35.41 33.32 7.58
N VAL A 143 -36.09 32.41 6.87
CA VAL A 143 -35.86 30.95 6.93
C VAL A 143 -36.28 30.31 5.53
N ILE A 144 -35.38 29.76 4.64
CA ILE A 144 -35.54 29.01 3.32
C ILE A 144 -34.45 27.89 2.86
N PRO A 145 -34.34 26.59 3.32
CA PRO A 145 -33.26 25.58 3.14
C PRO A 145 -32.36 25.36 1.92
N GLU A 146 -31.36 24.56 2.28
CA GLU A 146 -30.68 23.40 1.68
C GLU A 146 -31.33 22.83 0.40
N HIS A 147 -32.66 22.82 0.31
CA HIS A 147 -33.42 22.27 -0.82
C HIS A 147 -34.17 23.31 -1.68
N GLN A 148 -34.05 24.61 -1.39
CA GLN A 148 -34.62 25.68 -2.21
C GLN A 148 -33.53 26.69 -2.58
N ALA A 149 -33.47 27.12 -3.84
CA ALA A 149 -32.47 28.10 -4.26
C ALA A 149 -32.78 29.51 -3.68
N VAL A 150 -31.75 30.22 -3.22
CA VAL A 150 -31.88 31.57 -2.62
C VAL A 150 -32.47 32.57 -3.62
N LYS A 151 -32.03 32.52 -4.89
CA LYS A 151 -32.55 33.42 -5.94
C LYS A 151 -33.97 33.08 -6.38
N ALA A 152 -34.44 31.85 -6.17
CA ALA A 152 -35.77 31.40 -6.58
C ALA A 152 -36.86 31.87 -5.62
N VAL A 153 -36.62 31.76 -4.31
CA VAL A 153 -37.56 32.27 -3.29
C VAL A 153 -37.40 33.77 -3.06
N GLY A 154 -36.21 34.31 -3.36
CA GLY A 154 -35.89 35.72 -3.18
C GLY A 154 -35.61 36.10 -1.72
N VAL A 155 -35.24 37.36 -1.55
CA VAL A 155 -34.99 38.02 -0.26
C VAL A 155 -35.61 39.41 -0.34
N ALA A 156 -36.36 39.82 0.66
CA ALA A 156 -37.03 41.12 0.63
C ALA A 156 -36.02 42.28 0.65
N ALA A 157 -36.38 43.44 0.10
CA ALA A 157 -35.47 44.59 0.03
C ALA A 157 -35.01 45.08 1.43
N ASN A 158 -35.80 44.82 2.47
CA ASN A 158 -35.52 45.11 3.88
C ASN A 158 -34.90 43.93 4.66
N GLU A 159 -34.50 42.84 3.99
CA GLU A 159 -33.87 41.68 4.61
C GLU A 159 -32.36 41.64 4.38
N PHE A 160 -31.61 41.35 5.45
CA PHE A 160 -30.17 41.16 5.44
C PHE A 160 -29.85 39.67 5.32
N LEU A 161 -29.36 39.25 4.16
CA LEU A 161 -29.04 37.86 3.87
C LEU A 161 -27.63 37.50 4.34
N LEU A 162 -27.53 36.38 5.04
CA LEU A 162 -26.28 35.78 5.48
C LEU A 162 -25.99 34.49 4.69
N GLY A 163 -24.74 34.27 4.24
CA GLY A 163 -24.33 33.11 3.43
C GLY A 163 -23.81 31.92 4.25
N SER A 164 -23.52 30.77 3.61
CA SER A 164 -22.85 29.64 4.27
C SER A 164 -22.14 28.66 3.32
N VAL A 165 -20.94 28.25 3.73
CA VAL A 165 -19.96 27.41 2.99
C VAL A 165 -19.17 26.54 4.01
N ARG A 166 -18.20 25.73 3.62
CA ARG A 166 -17.23 25.10 4.54
C ARG A 166 -16.03 24.66 3.71
N ASN A 167 -14.85 24.56 4.32
CA ASN A 167 -13.66 23.99 3.69
C ASN A 167 -14.02 22.60 3.12
N PRO A 168 -13.84 22.34 1.81
CA PRO A 168 -14.35 21.12 1.19
C PRO A 168 -13.83 19.82 1.81
N CYS A 169 -12.55 19.72 2.19
CA CYS A 169 -12.00 18.52 2.84
C CYS A 169 -12.72 18.19 4.15
N THR A 170 -12.82 19.16 5.08
CA THR A 170 -13.54 18.97 6.35
C THR A 170 -15.03 18.68 6.14
N SER A 171 -15.60 19.13 5.01
CA SER A 171 -17.00 18.90 4.64
C SER A 171 -17.25 17.48 4.15
N TYR A 172 -16.35 16.94 3.32
CA TYR A 172 -16.43 15.56 2.82
C TYR A 172 -16.37 14.55 3.98
N LEU A 173 -15.37 14.66 4.86
CA LEU A 173 -15.26 13.80 6.05
C LEU A 173 -16.53 13.87 6.92
N SER A 174 -16.94 15.10 7.27
CA SER A 174 -18.09 15.30 8.15
C SER A 174 -19.42 14.88 7.49
N LEU A 175 -19.48 14.75 6.16
CA LEU A 175 -20.62 14.23 5.41
C LEU A 175 -20.59 12.70 5.29
N TRP A 176 -19.42 12.09 5.05
CA TRP A 176 -19.27 10.63 4.98
C TRP A 176 -19.62 9.98 6.32
N ALA A 177 -18.97 10.39 7.41
CA ALA A 177 -19.21 9.83 8.74
C ALA A 177 -20.70 9.90 9.14
N PHE A 178 -21.37 11.00 8.80
CA PHE A 178 -22.81 11.19 9.02
C PHE A 178 -23.72 10.21 8.28
N GLN A 179 -23.31 9.80 7.08
CA GLN A 179 -24.05 8.85 6.24
C GLN A 179 -23.66 7.39 6.56
N SER A 180 -22.46 7.17 7.11
CA SER A 180 -21.98 5.88 7.63
C SER A 180 -22.61 5.50 8.97
N GLU A 181 -23.03 6.47 9.81
CA GLU A 181 -23.86 6.23 11.01
C GLU A 181 -25.11 5.39 10.65
N ALA A 182 -25.11 4.10 11.02
CA ALA A 182 -25.82 3.03 10.30
C ALA A 182 -27.34 3.20 10.10
N GLN A 183 -28.02 3.99 10.93
CA GLN A 183 -29.49 4.14 10.96
C GLN A 183 -30.05 5.30 10.10
N ARG A 184 -29.23 6.03 9.31
CA ARG A 184 -29.76 7.08 8.40
C ARG A 184 -30.63 6.50 7.28
N ARG A 185 -31.76 7.16 6.99
CA ARG A 185 -32.73 6.82 5.93
C ARG A 185 -32.61 7.65 4.65
N ALA A 186 -31.67 8.59 4.57
CA ALA A 186 -31.44 9.50 3.44
C ALA A 186 -29.93 9.81 3.29
N GLY A 187 -29.54 10.40 2.16
CA GLY A 187 -28.14 10.60 1.76
C GLY A 187 -27.59 9.46 0.91
N VAL A 188 -26.40 9.67 0.34
CA VAL A 188 -25.75 8.78 -0.65
C VAL A 188 -25.68 7.33 -0.17
N MET A 189 -25.31 7.09 1.08
CA MET A 189 -25.26 5.74 1.65
C MET A 189 -26.63 5.07 1.79
N ALA A 190 -27.71 5.82 1.99
CA ALA A 190 -29.07 5.27 2.07
C ALA A 190 -29.64 4.93 0.69
N ASP A 191 -29.21 5.64 -0.35
CA ASP A 191 -29.57 5.34 -1.73
C ASP A 191 -28.70 4.25 -2.34
N LEU A 192 -27.40 4.21 -2.06
CA LEU A 192 -26.54 3.06 -2.30
C LEU A 192 -27.15 1.79 -1.69
N ARG A 193 -27.56 1.82 -0.41
CA ARG A 193 -28.19 0.66 0.26
C ARG A 193 -29.42 0.09 -0.46
N LYS A 194 -30.08 0.86 -1.33
CA LYS A 194 -31.21 0.42 -2.17
C LYS A 194 -30.79 0.02 -3.59
N ARG A 195 -29.89 0.80 -4.21
CA ARG A 195 -29.53 0.71 -5.63
C ARG A 195 -28.35 -0.24 -5.90
N ASP A 196 -27.37 -0.24 -5.00
CA ASP A 196 -26.14 -1.03 -5.02
C ASP A 196 -25.73 -1.40 -3.58
N PRO A 197 -26.32 -2.47 -3.00
CA PRO A 197 -26.03 -2.91 -1.65
C PRO A 197 -24.57 -3.30 -1.42
N GLU A 198 -23.84 -3.71 -2.48
CA GLU A 198 -22.45 -4.11 -2.39
C GLU A 198 -21.52 -2.89 -2.32
N ALA A 199 -21.71 -1.87 -3.16
CA ALA A 199 -21.01 -0.60 -3.00
C ALA A 199 -21.41 0.10 -1.68
N PHE A 200 -22.66 -0.04 -1.19
CA PHE A 200 -22.99 0.38 0.17
C PHE A 200 -22.11 -0.32 1.21
N LEU A 201 -21.93 -1.65 1.13
CA LEU A 201 -21.07 -2.40 2.05
C LEU A 201 -19.58 -2.10 1.90
N ARG A 202 -19.10 -1.75 0.69
CA ARG A 202 -17.71 -1.36 0.41
C ARG A 202 -17.37 0.09 0.78
N LEU A 203 -18.35 1.00 0.80
CA LEU A 203 -18.13 2.44 0.98
C LEU A 203 -18.60 2.97 2.34
N ARG A 204 -19.57 2.31 3.01
CA ARG A 204 -19.97 2.68 4.36
C ARG A 204 -18.84 2.43 5.35
N GLY A 205 -18.74 3.30 6.34
CA GLY A 205 -17.94 3.03 7.53
C GLY A 205 -18.51 1.88 8.36
N GLN A 206 -17.64 1.22 9.13
CA GLN A 206 -17.99 0.07 9.96
C GLN A 206 -18.06 0.40 11.44
N ASN A 207 -17.07 1.10 12.01
CA ASN A 207 -17.03 1.38 13.44
C ASN A 207 -17.54 2.79 13.78
N ALA A 208 -18.78 2.88 14.25
CA ALA A 208 -19.35 4.14 14.76
C ALA A 208 -19.09 4.36 16.26
N ALA A 209 -18.36 3.46 16.93
CA ALA A 209 -18.08 3.53 18.37
C ALA A 209 -16.77 4.27 18.67
N ASP A 210 -15.69 3.94 17.95
CA ASP A 210 -14.38 4.61 18.02
C ASP A 210 -14.40 6.00 17.36
N GLY A 211 -15.27 6.19 16.35
CA GLY A 211 -15.29 7.38 15.51
C GLY A 211 -14.67 7.15 14.13
N PHE A 212 -14.87 5.97 13.53
CA PHE A 212 -14.38 5.61 12.20
C PHE A 212 -12.85 5.78 12.06
N THR A 213 -12.11 5.63 13.17
CA THR A 213 -10.67 5.89 13.24
C THR A 213 -9.81 4.74 12.71
N GLY A 214 -10.38 3.55 12.54
CA GLY A 214 -9.66 2.38 12.04
C GLY A 214 -9.10 2.56 10.61
N PRO A 215 -7.95 1.95 10.26
CA PRO A 215 -7.35 2.06 8.92
C PRO A 215 -8.28 1.64 7.78
N GLU A 216 -9.17 0.68 8.04
CA GLU A 216 -10.18 0.21 7.08
C GLU A 216 -11.32 1.23 6.90
N ASP A 217 -11.69 1.97 7.94
CA ASP A 217 -12.63 3.10 7.83
C ASP A 217 -12.00 4.28 7.05
N VAL A 218 -10.70 4.53 7.21
CA VAL A 218 -9.94 5.45 6.33
C VAL A 218 -9.92 4.96 4.88
N ARG A 219 -9.73 3.65 4.63
CA ARG A 219 -9.80 3.03 3.29
C ARG A 219 -11.19 3.24 2.66
N ARG A 220 -12.26 3.03 3.44
CA ARG A 220 -13.66 3.25 3.03
C ARG A 220 -13.96 4.70 2.71
N PHE A 221 -13.47 5.63 3.51
CA PHE A 221 -13.57 7.06 3.22
C PHE A 221 -12.84 7.46 1.92
N ARG A 222 -11.58 7.01 1.75
CA ARG A 222 -10.79 7.24 0.52
C ARG A 222 -11.50 6.71 -0.73
N ASN A 223 -12.12 5.53 -0.64
CA ASN A 223 -12.94 4.96 -1.73
C ASN A 223 -14.28 5.69 -1.93
N TRP A 224 -14.88 6.24 -0.88
CA TRP A 224 -16.09 7.06 -1.01
C TRP A 224 -15.81 8.41 -1.69
N ILE A 225 -14.68 9.08 -1.43
CA ILE A 225 -14.29 10.28 -2.20
C ILE A 225 -14.22 9.95 -3.69
N ARG A 226 -13.60 8.81 -4.06
CA ARG A 226 -13.53 8.33 -5.45
C ARG A 226 -14.92 8.04 -6.03
N PHE A 227 -15.80 7.35 -5.29
CA PHE A 227 -17.20 7.15 -5.71
C PHE A 227 -17.98 8.46 -5.88
N MET A 228 -17.58 9.53 -5.18
CA MET A 228 -18.21 10.84 -5.28
C MET A 228 -17.75 11.68 -6.49
N SER A 229 -16.77 11.22 -7.29
CA SER A 229 -16.34 11.90 -8.53
C SER A 229 -17.24 11.55 -9.73
N HIS A 230 -17.10 12.31 -10.83
CA HIS A 230 -17.84 12.05 -12.07
C HIS A 230 -17.35 10.77 -12.77
N PRO A 231 -18.24 9.92 -13.36
CA PRO A 231 -17.82 8.69 -14.03
C PRO A 231 -16.82 8.88 -15.18
N GLU A 232 -16.76 10.08 -15.78
CA GLU A 232 -15.86 10.43 -16.88
C GLU A 232 -14.65 11.26 -16.43
N TYR A 233 -14.19 11.08 -15.18
CA TYR A 233 -12.89 11.58 -14.72
C TYR A 233 -11.80 11.16 -15.73
N PRO A 234 -10.97 12.07 -16.29
CA PRO A 234 -10.68 13.44 -15.81
C PRO A 234 -11.41 14.60 -16.52
N LYS A 235 -12.34 14.33 -17.44
CA LYS A 235 -12.94 15.36 -18.33
C LYS A 235 -13.89 16.33 -17.63
N VAL A 236 -14.44 15.95 -16.48
CA VAL A 236 -15.54 16.67 -15.81
C VAL A 236 -15.17 16.96 -14.35
N LYS A 237 -14.87 18.22 -14.05
CA LYS A 237 -14.38 18.67 -12.73
C LYS A 237 -15.44 19.50 -12.00
N LEU A 238 -16.40 18.80 -11.40
CA LEU A 238 -17.39 19.38 -10.49
C LEU A 238 -17.65 18.45 -9.30
N GLY A 239 -17.36 18.94 -8.10
CA GLY A 239 -17.57 18.25 -6.83
C GLY A 239 -18.98 18.40 -6.27
N LEU A 240 -19.28 17.58 -5.26
CA LEU A 240 -20.60 17.54 -4.63
C LEU A 240 -20.93 18.88 -3.96
N LEU A 241 -19.93 19.57 -3.42
CA LEU A 241 -20.15 20.81 -2.68
C LEU A 241 -20.32 21.99 -3.65
N SER A 242 -19.58 22.02 -4.75
CA SER A 242 -19.74 23.01 -5.81
C SER A 242 -21.11 22.88 -6.46
N GLY A 243 -21.52 21.66 -6.85
CA GLY A 243 -22.87 21.42 -7.36
C GLY A 243 -23.96 21.84 -6.37
N ARG A 244 -23.81 21.50 -5.08
CA ARG A 244 -24.71 21.97 -4.02
C ARG A 244 -24.71 23.50 -3.88
N PHE A 245 -23.56 24.15 -3.96
CA PHE A 245 -23.42 25.61 -3.81
C PHE A 245 -24.09 26.33 -4.96
N HIS A 246 -23.91 25.86 -6.19
CA HIS A 246 -24.63 26.34 -7.35
C HIS A 246 -26.15 26.20 -7.16
N GLY A 247 -26.63 24.99 -6.82
CA GLY A 247 -28.05 24.78 -6.51
C GLY A 247 -28.57 25.71 -5.42
N LYS A 248 -27.77 25.99 -4.38
CA LYS A 248 -28.22 26.83 -3.26
C LYS A 248 -28.22 28.33 -3.58
N TYR A 249 -27.18 28.87 -4.20
CA TYR A 249 -26.98 30.32 -4.34
C TYR A 249 -27.14 30.86 -5.75
N LEU A 250 -27.02 30.01 -6.77
CA LEU A 250 -26.90 30.45 -8.17
C LEU A 250 -28.10 30.06 -9.03
N SER A 251 -28.67 28.89 -8.77
CA SER A 251 -29.89 28.42 -9.42
C SER A 251 -31.08 29.36 -9.20
N ARG A 252 -31.99 29.38 -10.18
CA ARG A 252 -33.31 30.04 -10.12
C ARG A 252 -34.46 29.03 -10.00
N ASP A 253 -34.15 27.75 -9.98
CA ASP A 253 -35.11 26.67 -9.76
C ASP A 253 -35.48 26.62 -8.26
N PRO A 254 -36.75 26.76 -7.87
CA PRO A 254 -37.18 26.70 -6.48
C PRO A 254 -37.03 25.32 -5.86
N ASP A 255 -37.04 24.24 -6.65
CA ASP A 255 -37.13 22.85 -6.19
C ASP A 255 -35.85 22.04 -6.48
N MET A 256 -34.74 22.71 -6.83
CA MET A 256 -33.41 22.13 -7.02
C MET A 256 -32.80 21.66 -5.69
N ASP A 257 -33.33 20.58 -5.15
CA ASP A 257 -32.84 19.93 -3.93
C ASP A 257 -31.53 19.18 -4.20
N MET A 258 -30.42 19.70 -3.67
CA MET A 258 -29.09 19.08 -3.82
C MET A 258 -28.71 18.15 -2.64
N ARG A 259 -29.68 17.71 -1.81
CA ARG A 259 -29.40 16.87 -0.62
C ARG A 259 -28.91 15.46 -0.93
N ASP A 260 -29.49 14.74 -1.88
CA ASP A 260 -29.15 13.33 -2.16
C ASP A 260 -28.20 13.16 -3.37
N ASN A 261 -27.62 14.27 -3.85
CA ASN A 261 -27.28 14.45 -5.26
C ASN A 261 -25.88 14.00 -5.67
N ALA A 262 -25.37 12.90 -5.11
CA ALA A 262 -24.21 12.23 -5.70
C ALA A 262 -24.50 11.82 -7.15
N PHE A 263 -25.60 11.09 -7.36
CA PHE A 263 -26.03 10.61 -8.66
C PHE A 263 -26.49 11.72 -9.61
N LEU A 264 -26.90 12.88 -9.09
CA LEU A 264 -27.33 14.02 -9.91
C LEU A 264 -26.14 14.90 -10.34
N VAL A 265 -25.11 15.11 -9.50
CA VAL A 265 -23.84 15.70 -9.98
C VAL A 265 -23.13 14.75 -10.95
N ARG A 266 -23.15 13.43 -10.69
CA ARG A 266 -22.66 12.37 -11.59
C ARG A 266 -23.57 12.12 -12.82
N GLY A 267 -24.67 12.85 -12.95
CA GLY A 267 -25.63 12.77 -14.06
C GLY A 267 -25.68 14.02 -14.94
N LEU A 268 -24.87 15.04 -14.64
CA LEU A 268 -24.68 16.20 -15.52
C LEU A 268 -23.80 15.81 -16.72
N SER A 269 -24.05 16.43 -17.87
CA SER A 269 -23.08 16.44 -18.98
C SER A 269 -21.82 17.19 -18.56
N GLY A 270 -20.68 16.87 -19.19
CA GLY A 270 -19.43 17.59 -18.92
C GLY A 270 -19.51 19.10 -19.17
N GLU A 271 -20.32 19.50 -20.16
CA GLU A 271 -20.66 20.89 -20.47
C GLU A 271 -21.44 21.56 -19.32
N ALA A 272 -22.59 21.01 -18.91
CA ALA A 272 -23.40 21.56 -17.82
C ALA A 272 -22.65 21.60 -16.48
N ALA A 273 -21.74 20.65 -16.24
CA ALA A 273 -20.87 20.65 -15.08
C ALA A 273 -19.78 21.73 -15.14
N ALA A 274 -19.21 21.99 -16.32
CA ALA A 274 -18.26 23.08 -16.55
C ALA A 274 -18.93 24.46 -16.43
N GLU A 275 -20.12 24.65 -17.03
CA GLU A 275 -20.97 25.84 -16.83
C GLU A 275 -21.28 26.08 -15.35
N THR A 276 -21.62 25.01 -14.62
CA THR A 276 -21.88 25.06 -13.17
C THR A 276 -20.64 25.52 -12.40
N ALA A 277 -19.46 24.99 -12.72
CA ALA A 277 -18.20 25.40 -12.10
C ALA A 277 -17.88 26.87 -12.39
N GLU A 278 -18.04 27.31 -13.65
CA GLU A 278 -17.73 28.69 -14.05
C GLU A 278 -18.73 29.71 -13.52
N ALA A 279 -20.02 29.35 -13.39
CA ALA A 279 -21.01 30.17 -12.71
C ALA A 279 -20.64 30.45 -11.24
N ILE A 280 -19.97 29.51 -10.56
CA ILE A 280 -19.44 29.71 -9.19
C ILE A 280 -18.25 30.67 -9.21
N ARG A 281 -17.31 30.52 -10.16
CA ARG A 281 -16.18 31.45 -10.32
C ARG A 281 -16.63 32.86 -10.63
N ALA A 282 -17.57 33.05 -11.55
CA ALA A 282 -18.02 34.36 -12.00
C ALA A 282 -18.86 35.13 -10.97
N ALA A 283 -19.78 34.48 -10.25
CA ALA A 283 -20.79 35.17 -9.43
C ALA A 283 -20.20 35.87 -8.19
N SER A 284 -20.36 37.20 -8.04
CA SER A 284 -19.76 37.94 -6.93
C SER A 284 -20.27 37.49 -5.55
N VAL A 285 -19.36 37.13 -4.63
CA VAL A 285 -19.69 36.66 -3.27
C VAL A 285 -20.56 37.68 -2.52
N SER A 286 -20.25 38.97 -2.66
CA SER A 286 -20.98 40.09 -2.03
C SER A 286 -22.33 40.43 -2.70
N GLU A 287 -22.73 39.67 -3.71
CA GLU A 287 -24.06 39.73 -4.34
C GLU A 287 -24.90 38.48 -4.04
N LEU A 288 -24.27 37.40 -3.55
CA LEU A 288 -24.95 36.16 -3.14
C LEU A 288 -25.42 36.19 -1.68
N ALA A 289 -24.83 37.04 -0.83
CA ALA A 289 -25.33 37.40 0.50
C ALA A 289 -24.72 38.73 0.99
N ASP A 290 -25.42 39.46 1.85
CA ASP A 290 -24.93 40.72 2.46
C ASP A 290 -23.77 40.48 3.46
N CYS A 291 -23.64 39.28 4.03
CA CYS A 291 -22.50 38.91 4.86
C CYS A 291 -22.15 37.43 4.74
N TRP A 292 -20.86 37.13 4.61
CA TRP A 292 -20.31 35.77 4.55
C TRP A 292 -19.50 35.39 5.78
N LEU A 293 -19.30 34.08 5.88
CA LEU A 293 -19.53 33.31 7.08
C LEU A 293 -18.89 31.92 6.88
N HIS A 294 -17.95 31.49 7.74
CA HIS A 294 -17.12 30.27 7.61
C HIS A 294 -17.49 29.18 8.64
N THR A 295 -16.83 28.01 8.72
CA THR A 295 -17.24 26.90 9.65
C THR A 295 -16.09 26.41 10.51
N GLU A 296 -14.92 26.23 9.89
CA GLU A 296 -13.56 26.52 10.40
C GLU A 296 -13.56 27.75 11.33
N SER A 297 -14.45 28.68 11.00
CA SER A 297 -14.89 29.74 11.86
C SER A 297 -16.42 29.62 12.06
N LEU A 298 -16.95 28.84 13.08
CA LEU A 298 -18.34 28.83 13.72
C LEU A 298 -18.94 29.80 14.88
N GLU A 299 -18.28 30.51 15.83
CA GLU A 299 -18.87 31.43 16.91
C GLU A 299 -19.10 33.01 16.74
N SER A 300 -18.10 33.92 16.53
CA SER A 300 -18.20 35.38 16.17
C SER A 300 -18.29 36.05 14.76
N ASP A 301 -18.29 35.40 13.60
CA ASP A 301 -18.73 36.05 12.35
C ASP A 301 -20.27 36.29 12.43
N ILE A 302 -21.01 35.55 13.29
CA ILE A 302 -22.27 35.96 13.96
C ILE A 302 -22.08 37.37 14.53
N LYS A 303 -21.15 37.53 15.49
CA LYS A 303 -20.90 38.82 16.17
C LYS A 303 -20.50 39.92 15.18
N ARG A 304 -19.83 39.61 14.05
CA ARG A 304 -19.53 40.56 12.95
C ARG A 304 -20.79 40.96 12.22
N CYS A 305 -21.52 40.00 11.67
CA CYS A 305 -22.60 40.26 10.73
C CYS A 305 -23.91 40.68 11.41
N LEU A 306 -24.11 40.33 12.69
CA LEU A 306 -25.13 40.96 13.53
C LEU A 306 -24.84 42.46 13.76
N ARG A 307 -23.58 42.86 14.01
CA ARG A 307 -23.25 44.30 14.10
C ARG A 307 -23.47 45.04 12.78
N ASN A 308 -23.19 44.40 11.64
CA ASN A 308 -23.50 44.97 10.33
C ASN A 308 -25.03 45.13 10.12
N PHE A 309 -25.84 44.22 10.66
CA PHE A 309 -27.31 44.27 10.63
C PHE A 309 -27.89 45.32 11.59
N GLU A 310 -27.35 45.45 12.81
CA GLU A 310 -27.72 46.49 13.77
C GLU A 310 -27.43 47.88 13.21
N GLY A 311 -26.27 48.05 12.54
CA GLY A 311 -25.89 49.29 11.86
C GLY A 311 -26.80 49.73 10.69
N LEU A 312 -27.74 48.87 10.27
CA LEU A 312 -28.76 49.18 9.25
C LEU A 312 -30.15 49.51 9.81
N GLY A 313 -30.32 49.46 11.14
CA GLY A 313 -31.59 49.67 11.83
C GLY A 313 -32.31 48.37 12.25
N GLY A 314 -31.65 47.22 12.17
CA GLY A 314 -32.16 45.95 12.70
C GLY A 314 -32.34 45.97 14.23
N LYS A 315 -33.45 45.42 14.74
CA LYS A 315 -33.77 45.42 16.17
C LYS A 315 -33.43 44.09 16.86
N ALA A 316 -32.44 44.11 17.75
CA ALA A 316 -32.21 43.07 18.76
C ALA A 316 -33.30 43.07 19.86
N ARG A 317 -33.31 42.07 20.74
CA ARG A 317 -34.27 41.99 21.88
C ARG A 317 -33.81 42.84 23.07
N ALA A 318 -34.75 43.55 23.71
CA ALA A 318 -34.52 44.84 24.38
C ALA A 318 -33.91 44.85 25.81
N PHE A 319 -33.36 43.75 26.30
CA PHE A 319 -32.31 43.84 27.34
C PHE A 319 -30.96 44.13 26.63
N SER A 320 -29.89 44.48 27.34
CA SER A 320 -28.57 44.75 26.72
C SER A 320 -27.86 43.46 26.26
N LEU A 321 -28.47 42.76 25.30
CA LEU A 321 -28.26 41.35 25.01
C LEU A 321 -27.35 41.09 23.80
N VAL A 322 -26.08 41.47 23.95
CA VAL A 322 -25.09 40.39 23.89
C VAL A 322 -24.13 40.47 25.07
N GLN A 323 -24.45 39.74 26.15
CA GLN A 323 -23.45 39.32 27.11
C GLN A 323 -22.52 38.31 26.42
N TRP A 324 -21.52 38.81 25.67
CA TRP A 324 -20.64 37.97 24.85
C TRP A 324 -19.91 36.90 25.68
N SER A 325 -19.76 37.10 26.99
CA SER A 325 -19.22 36.15 27.97
C SER A 325 -20.08 34.88 28.16
N ARG A 326 -21.39 34.93 27.91
CA ARG A 326 -22.28 33.75 28.02
C ARG A 326 -22.37 32.91 26.73
N LEU A 327 -21.81 33.38 25.61
CA LEU A 327 -21.85 32.63 24.35
C LEU A 327 -20.97 31.36 24.33
N GLY A 328 -19.96 31.30 25.20
CA GLY A 328 -19.11 30.11 25.40
C GLY A 328 -19.49 29.22 26.59
N ALA A 329 -20.66 29.44 27.23
CA ALA A 329 -21.01 28.82 28.50
C ALA A 329 -22.07 27.69 28.42
N ASP A 330 -22.68 27.46 27.25
CA ASP A 330 -23.56 26.31 27.03
C ASP A 330 -22.71 25.09 26.65
N ASN A 331 -22.64 24.07 27.51
CA ASN A 331 -22.09 22.74 27.19
C ASN A 331 -23.00 21.93 26.23
N GLY A 332 -23.72 22.62 25.36
CA GLY A 332 -24.60 22.04 24.35
C GLY A 332 -23.78 21.38 23.26
N GLN A 333 -23.53 20.08 23.43
CA GLN A 333 -22.77 19.22 22.51
C GLN A 333 -22.99 19.62 21.04
N HIS A 334 -21.89 19.92 20.34
CA HIS A 334 -21.94 20.02 18.90
C HIS A 334 -22.55 18.72 18.34
N GLY A 335 -23.46 18.85 17.38
CA GLY A 335 -23.87 17.74 16.52
C GLY A 335 -22.77 17.39 15.50
N THR A 336 -21.53 17.25 15.97
CA THR A 336 -20.45 16.60 15.22
C THR A 336 -20.90 15.17 14.93
N SER A 337 -20.70 14.73 13.69
CA SER A 337 -20.70 13.29 13.45
C SER A 337 -19.48 12.72 14.15
N LYS A 338 -19.62 11.52 14.73
CA LYS A 338 -18.48 10.82 15.31
C LYS A 338 -17.50 10.53 14.17
N HIS A 339 -16.38 11.24 14.14
CA HIS A 339 -15.24 10.94 13.30
C HIS A 339 -13.97 11.39 14.02
N GLY A 340 -12.85 10.72 13.76
CA GLY A 340 -11.52 11.17 14.19
C GLY A 340 -11.12 12.54 13.64
N GLY A 341 -9.91 12.98 13.99
CA GLY A 341 -9.27 14.15 13.41
C GLY A 341 -9.22 14.07 11.88
N CYS A 342 -9.27 15.21 11.20
CA CYS A 342 -9.32 15.21 9.73
C CYS A 342 -7.99 14.76 9.10
N GLU A 343 -6.89 15.04 9.79
CA GLU A 343 -5.54 14.54 9.57
C GLU A 343 -5.47 13.01 9.45
N ILE A 344 -6.32 12.25 10.15
CA ILE A 344 -6.38 10.77 10.05
C ILE A 344 -6.89 10.31 8.66
N PHE A 345 -7.69 11.15 7.99
CA PHE A 345 -8.36 10.83 6.72
C PHE A 345 -7.72 11.51 5.50
N PHE A 346 -6.98 12.61 5.72
CA PHE A 346 -6.22 13.38 4.73
C PHE A 346 -4.77 13.54 5.21
N ASP A 347 -4.19 12.41 5.61
CA ASP A 347 -2.83 12.30 6.12
C ASP A 347 -1.77 12.72 5.09
N GLU A 348 -0.72 13.37 5.61
CA GLU A 348 0.43 13.88 4.86
C GLU A 348 1.63 12.91 4.90
N ALA A 349 1.73 12.07 5.94
CA ALA A 349 2.83 11.12 6.12
C ALA A 349 2.72 9.88 5.22
N THR A 350 1.52 9.27 5.10
CA THR A 350 1.22 8.33 4.02
C THR A 350 0.94 9.12 2.74
N ALA A 351 1.61 8.77 1.63
CA ALA A 351 1.60 9.50 0.34
C ALA A 351 0.22 9.56 -0.35
N THR A 352 -0.72 10.29 0.26
CA THR A 352 -2.15 10.34 -0.07
C THR A 352 -2.70 11.77 -0.17
N TRP A 353 -1.77 12.70 -0.42
CA TRP A 353 -1.99 13.98 -1.09
C TRP A 353 -2.96 13.88 -2.29
N ALA A 354 -3.04 12.73 -2.96
CA ALA A 354 -3.99 12.44 -4.02
C ALA A 354 -5.46 12.68 -3.63
N GLN A 355 -5.89 12.42 -2.38
CA GLN A 355 -7.27 12.62 -1.95
C GLN A 355 -7.58 14.08 -1.61
N ALA A 356 -6.63 14.79 -0.99
CA ALA A 356 -6.71 16.23 -0.80
C ALA A 356 -6.77 16.96 -2.16
N LYS A 357 -5.89 16.57 -3.09
CA LYS A 357 -5.85 17.05 -4.47
C LYS A 357 -7.12 16.70 -5.25
N LEU A 358 -7.69 15.50 -5.11
CA LEU A 358 -8.95 15.12 -5.73
C LEU A 358 -10.13 15.99 -5.24
N VAL A 359 -10.21 16.27 -3.94
CA VAL A 359 -11.22 17.19 -3.40
C VAL A 359 -10.98 18.63 -3.91
N TYR A 360 -9.73 19.06 -4.02
CA TYR A 360 -9.37 20.36 -4.61
C TYR A 360 -9.70 20.46 -6.12
N GLU A 361 -9.47 19.41 -6.91
CA GLU A 361 -9.78 19.42 -8.32
C GLU A 361 -11.29 19.34 -8.61
N LEU A 362 -12.05 18.65 -7.76
CA LEU A 362 -13.51 18.58 -7.86
C LEU A 362 -14.17 19.87 -7.34
N ASP A 363 -13.81 20.34 -6.16
CA ASP A 363 -14.42 21.52 -5.51
C ASP A 363 -13.57 22.80 -5.59
N GLY A 364 -12.64 22.85 -6.54
CA GLY A 364 -11.78 24.01 -6.85
C GLY A 364 -12.53 25.34 -6.90
N PRO A 365 -13.69 25.44 -7.59
CA PRO A 365 -14.51 26.65 -7.60
C PRO A 365 -14.92 27.15 -6.21
N LEU A 366 -14.93 26.33 -5.16
CA LEU A 366 -15.16 26.77 -3.77
C LEU A 366 -13.89 27.08 -2.99
N PHE A 367 -12.77 26.41 -3.28
CA PHE A 367 -11.47 26.79 -2.72
C PHE A 367 -11.06 28.18 -3.22
N GLU A 368 -11.07 28.37 -4.55
CA GLU A 368 -10.80 29.64 -5.24
C GLU A 368 -11.72 30.78 -4.75
N LYS A 369 -13.02 30.50 -4.56
CA LYS A 369 -14.03 31.53 -4.31
C LYS A 369 -14.06 32.08 -2.88
N PHE A 370 -13.58 31.29 -1.92
CA PHE A 370 -13.60 31.64 -0.50
C PHE A 370 -12.20 31.76 0.14
N GLY A 371 -11.13 31.57 -0.64
CA GLY A 371 -9.75 31.65 -0.14
C GLY A 371 -9.42 30.51 0.82
N TYR A 372 -9.80 29.28 0.47
CA TYR A 372 -9.36 28.12 1.23
C TYR A 372 -8.04 27.62 0.66
N ASP A 373 -6.94 27.96 1.30
CA ASP A 373 -5.58 27.60 0.84
C ASP A 373 -5.06 26.29 1.47
N THR A 374 -5.89 25.62 2.29
CA THR A 374 -5.52 24.40 3.04
C THR A 374 -6.59 23.30 2.98
N CYS A 375 -6.16 22.05 3.09
CA CYS A 375 -6.99 20.86 3.29
C CYS A 375 -6.76 20.35 4.71
N CYS A 376 -7.68 20.67 5.64
CA CYS A 376 -7.60 20.23 7.04
C CYS A 376 -6.32 20.64 7.82
N GLY A 377 -5.61 21.67 7.37
CA GLY A 377 -4.39 22.19 7.99
C GLY A 377 -3.23 22.25 7.00
N HIS A 378 -3.06 21.17 6.23
CA HIS A 378 -2.01 21.04 5.21
C HIS A 378 -2.27 21.99 4.03
N ALA A 379 -1.22 22.60 3.48
CA ALA A 379 -1.34 23.58 2.38
C ALA A 379 -1.68 22.90 1.05
N ILE A 380 -2.58 23.50 0.26
CA ILE A 380 -2.88 23.02 -1.09
C ILE A 380 -2.17 23.93 -2.10
N PRO A 381 -1.13 23.47 -2.81
CA PRO A 381 -0.52 24.24 -3.88
C PRO A 381 -1.50 24.33 -5.06
N PRO A 382 -1.72 25.52 -5.65
CA PRO A 382 -2.62 25.65 -6.78
C PRO A 382 -2.18 24.79 -7.98
N ALA A 383 -3.16 24.42 -8.81
CA ALA A 383 -2.96 23.49 -9.94
C ALA A 383 -1.95 23.96 -11.02
N SER A 384 -1.49 25.21 -10.96
CA SER A 384 -0.46 25.79 -11.83
C SER A 384 0.97 25.75 -11.27
N THR A 385 1.18 25.48 -9.97
CA THR A 385 2.48 25.71 -9.30
C THR A 385 3.59 24.69 -9.61
N VAL A 386 3.37 23.74 -10.52
CA VAL A 386 4.47 22.94 -11.11
C VAL A 386 5.34 23.79 -12.07
N SER A 387 4.91 25.01 -12.41
CA SER A 387 5.74 25.96 -13.17
C SER A 387 5.73 27.36 -12.55
N CYS A 388 6.59 27.59 -11.55
CA CYS A 388 7.24 28.90 -11.28
C CYS A 388 8.25 28.87 -10.13
N PHE A 389 8.16 27.97 -9.15
CA PHE A 389 8.95 28.06 -7.91
C PHE A 389 10.46 27.75 -8.04
N CYS A 390 10.94 27.39 -9.23
CA CYS A 390 12.37 27.32 -9.56
C CYS A 390 12.93 28.61 -10.20
N PHE A 391 12.11 29.66 -10.44
CA PHE A 391 12.50 30.83 -11.25
C PHE A 391 12.74 32.14 -10.47
N LEU A 392 12.72 32.12 -9.13
CA LEU A 392 12.97 33.32 -8.29
C LEU A 392 14.08 33.16 -7.23
N LEU A 393 14.99 32.19 -7.41
CA LEU A 393 16.33 32.21 -6.78
C LEU A 393 17.50 32.26 -7.79
N GLN A 394 17.20 32.51 -9.06
CA GLN A 394 18.18 32.99 -10.04
C GLN A 394 17.84 34.41 -10.49
N TRP A 395 18.11 35.45 -9.68
CA TRP A 395 18.31 36.83 -10.19
C TRP A 395 19.08 37.77 -9.23
N TRP A 396 19.98 37.23 -8.39
CA TRP A 396 21.00 38.01 -7.67
C TRP A 396 22.38 37.78 -8.29
N GLY A 397 22.53 38.19 -9.55
CA GLY A 397 23.70 37.95 -10.40
C GLY A 397 24.55 39.19 -10.71
N TRP A 398 24.48 40.24 -9.91
CA TRP A 398 25.14 41.54 -10.17
C TRP A 398 26.14 41.94 -9.06
N CYS A 399 27.27 41.24 -8.97
CA CYS A 399 28.44 41.73 -8.22
C CYS A 399 29.78 41.09 -8.65
N ARG A 400 30.14 41.22 -9.94
CA ARG A 400 31.53 41.05 -10.42
C ARG A 400 31.92 42.14 -11.41
N LEU A 401 32.17 43.34 -10.89
CA LEU A 401 32.82 44.42 -11.65
C LEU A 401 33.76 45.27 -10.79
N ALA A 402 34.49 44.64 -9.87
CA ALA A 402 35.54 45.29 -9.07
C ALA A 402 36.55 44.27 -8.52
N THR A 403 37.67 44.04 -9.23
CA THR A 403 39.03 43.72 -8.71
C THR A 403 40.03 43.39 -9.85
N GLU A 404 40.35 44.36 -10.71
CA GLU A 404 41.57 44.33 -11.55
C GLU A 404 42.39 45.63 -11.43
N VAL A 405 42.44 46.19 -10.22
CA VAL A 405 43.34 47.28 -9.84
C VAL A 405 43.87 46.99 -8.43
N CYS A 406 45.10 47.43 -8.13
CA CYS A 406 45.82 47.24 -6.85
C CYS A 406 46.16 45.78 -6.49
N GLY A 407 47.24 45.25 -7.08
CA GLY A 407 47.95 44.10 -6.52
C GLY A 407 48.97 44.49 -5.43
N GLN A 408 49.17 43.61 -4.45
CA GLN A 408 50.35 43.58 -3.57
C GLN A 408 50.81 42.12 -3.34
N ARG A 409 51.93 41.90 -2.63
CA ARG A 409 52.79 40.70 -2.76
C ARG A 409 52.96 39.89 -1.46
N PHE A 410 53.23 38.58 -1.66
CA PHE A 410 54.03 37.67 -0.79
C PHE A 410 53.43 37.25 0.58
N PRO A 411 53.93 36.18 1.22
CA PRO A 411 54.46 34.92 0.64
C PRO A 411 54.03 33.61 1.38
N GLN A 412 54.25 32.47 0.71
CA GLN A 412 54.69 31.14 1.21
C GLN A 412 54.09 30.52 2.50
N CYS A 413 53.69 29.24 2.39
CA CYS A 413 54.16 28.21 3.33
C CYS A 413 54.23 26.80 2.68
N HIS A 414 55.07 25.94 3.25
CA HIS A 414 55.78 24.79 2.68
C HIS A 414 54.99 23.58 2.11
N THR A 415 55.74 22.72 1.38
CA THR A 415 55.35 21.42 0.80
C THR A 415 55.96 20.22 1.57
N VAL A 416 55.66 18.99 1.10
CA VAL A 416 56.32 17.68 1.42
C VAL A 416 55.77 16.92 2.65
N PRO A 417 55.59 15.57 2.63
CA PRO A 417 55.53 14.60 1.51
C PRO A 417 54.19 13.86 1.37
N THR A 418 54.01 13.15 0.24
CA THR A 418 52.96 12.12 0.06
C THR A 418 53.40 10.76 0.59
N LEU A 419 52.50 10.04 1.28
CA LEU A 419 52.50 8.58 1.36
C LEU A 419 51.26 8.07 0.62
N GLY A 420 51.42 7.03 -0.20
CA GLY A 420 50.42 6.66 -1.22
C GLY A 420 49.62 5.40 -0.90
N SER A 421 48.33 5.46 -1.21
CA SER A 421 47.50 4.30 -1.54
C SER A 421 46.53 4.68 -2.67
N SER A 422 46.15 3.71 -3.49
CA SER A 422 45.45 3.95 -4.76
C SER A 422 43.93 4.03 -4.60
N ILE A 423 43.36 5.24 -4.75
CA ILE A 423 41.92 5.45 -4.95
C ILE A 423 41.67 5.65 -6.47
N PRO A 424 40.71 4.95 -7.10
CA PRO A 424 40.32 5.22 -8.49
C PRO A 424 39.79 6.66 -8.63
N SER A 425 40.39 7.44 -9.54
CA SER A 425 40.00 8.84 -9.73
C SER A 425 38.61 8.93 -10.38
N VAL A 426 37.61 9.35 -9.61
CA VAL A 426 36.29 9.72 -10.14
C VAL A 426 36.46 10.87 -11.13
N ARG A 427 36.20 10.60 -12.41
CA ARG A 427 36.13 11.64 -13.43
C ARG A 427 34.82 12.41 -13.27
N PHE A 428 34.91 13.65 -12.81
CA PHE A 428 33.81 14.59 -12.94
C PHE A 428 33.43 14.74 -14.42
N PRO A 429 32.14 14.68 -14.79
CA PRO A 429 31.72 14.88 -16.17
C PRO A 429 32.01 16.32 -16.62
N ALA A 430 32.41 16.47 -17.88
CA ALA A 430 32.64 17.78 -18.47
C ALA A 430 31.32 18.57 -18.60
N CYS A 431 31.41 19.90 -18.58
CA CYS A 431 30.25 20.77 -18.75
C CYS A 431 29.58 20.53 -20.12
N ILE A 432 28.34 20.04 -20.09
CA ILE A 432 27.55 19.77 -21.30
C ILE A 432 27.05 21.09 -21.90
N SER A 433 27.28 21.28 -23.20
CA SER A 433 26.76 22.43 -23.95
C SER A 433 25.26 22.25 -24.26
N PRO A 434 24.45 23.33 -24.30
CA PRO A 434 23.01 23.20 -24.41
C PRO A 434 22.55 22.80 -25.82
N GLY A 435 21.88 21.65 -25.95
CA GLY A 435 20.98 21.36 -27.08
C GLY A 435 20.89 19.91 -27.54
N THR A 436 19.76 19.26 -27.25
CA THR A 436 19.26 18.07 -27.96
C THR A 436 17.72 18.01 -27.87
N MET A 437 17.08 17.31 -28.81
CA MET A 437 15.63 17.07 -28.78
C MET A 437 15.26 16.03 -27.72
N SER A 438 14.04 16.12 -27.16
CA SER A 438 13.53 15.09 -26.25
C SER A 438 13.28 13.78 -27.01
N GLN A 439 13.80 12.68 -26.46
CA GLN A 439 13.60 11.35 -27.01
C GLN A 439 12.23 10.81 -26.58
N GLN A 440 11.50 10.18 -27.50
CA GLN A 440 10.25 9.47 -27.19
C GLN A 440 10.53 7.99 -26.97
N THR A 441 9.71 7.36 -26.13
CA THR A 441 9.80 5.94 -25.77
C THR A 441 8.42 5.36 -25.46
N SER A 442 8.29 4.03 -25.44
CA SER A 442 7.06 3.35 -25.01
C SER A 442 6.94 3.33 -23.48
N VAL A 443 5.70 3.27 -22.95
CA VAL A 443 5.47 3.10 -21.50
C VAL A 443 6.18 1.85 -20.96
N SER A 444 6.18 0.75 -21.71
CA SER A 444 6.92 -0.47 -21.34
C SER A 444 8.44 -0.25 -21.26
N ALA A 445 9.05 0.44 -22.23
CA ALA A 445 10.49 0.75 -22.21
C ALA A 445 10.87 1.73 -21.08
N PHE A 446 10.00 2.71 -20.79
CA PHE A 446 10.14 3.58 -19.61
C PHE A 446 10.05 2.80 -18.29
N LEU A 447 9.14 1.84 -18.18
CA LEU A 447 9.05 1.00 -16.98
C LEU A 447 10.32 0.15 -16.81
N ILE A 448 10.90 -0.35 -17.91
CA ILE A 448 12.19 -1.06 -17.91
C ILE A 448 13.33 -0.16 -17.44
N SER A 449 13.42 1.09 -17.92
CA SER A 449 14.44 2.02 -17.40
C SER A 449 14.22 2.37 -15.92
N ARG A 450 12.96 2.48 -15.46
CA ARG A 450 12.65 2.74 -14.04
C ARG A 450 13.03 1.60 -13.10
N ILE A 451 12.82 0.34 -13.48
CA ILE A 451 13.29 -0.80 -12.65
C ILE A 451 14.82 -0.95 -12.75
N GLN A 452 15.44 -0.62 -13.89
CA GLN A 452 16.89 -0.56 -14.03
C GLN A 452 17.53 0.52 -13.13
N GLU A 453 16.90 1.69 -12.98
CA GLU A 453 17.33 2.75 -12.04
C GLU A 453 17.34 2.26 -10.58
N LEU A 454 16.54 1.24 -10.23
CA LEU A 454 16.56 0.54 -8.94
C LEU A 454 17.53 -0.65 -8.87
N GLY A 455 18.39 -0.83 -9.89
CA GLY A 455 19.38 -1.90 -9.95
C GLY A 455 18.83 -3.28 -10.38
N VAL A 456 17.58 -3.37 -10.83
CA VAL A 456 16.99 -4.63 -11.31
C VAL A 456 17.65 -5.03 -12.65
N GLN A 457 18.14 -6.27 -12.72
CA GLN A 457 18.77 -6.84 -13.91
C GLN A 457 17.96 -7.98 -14.55
N HIS A 458 16.98 -8.52 -13.81
CA HIS A 458 16.14 -9.64 -14.23
C HIS A 458 14.66 -9.35 -13.92
N VAL A 459 13.77 -9.66 -14.87
CA VAL A 459 12.32 -9.74 -14.66
C VAL A 459 11.88 -11.18 -14.85
N PHE A 460 11.20 -11.72 -13.85
CA PHE A 460 10.68 -13.09 -13.86
C PHE A 460 9.26 -13.11 -14.41
N GLY A 461 8.87 -14.12 -15.17
CA GLY A 461 7.49 -14.14 -15.69
C GLY A 461 7.21 -15.12 -16.81
N ILE A 462 5.91 -15.29 -17.07
CA ILE A 462 5.39 -16.07 -18.19
C ILE A 462 4.68 -15.15 -19.18
N PRO A 463 4.90 -15.30 -20.50
CA PRO A 463 4.22 -14.50 -21.51
C PRO A 463 2.76 -14.91 -21.66
N GLY A 464 1.88 -13.93 -21.80
CA GLY A 464 0.50 -14.10 -22.25
C GLY A 464 0.03 -12.88 -23.04
N ASP A 465 -1.03 -13.03 -23.82
CA ASP A 465 -1.45 -12.09 -24.87
C ASP A 465 -1.55 -10.62 -24.40
N TYR A 466 -2.12 -10.37 -23.23
CA TYR A 466 -2.28 -9.02 -22.68
C TYR A 466 -0.96 -8.36 -22.22
N VAL A 467 0.13 -9.11 -22.04
CA VAL A 467 1.44 -8.61 -21.53
C VAL A 467 2.58 -8.71 -22.56
N LEU A 468 2.34 -9.29 -23.75
CA LEU A 468 3.38 -9.43 -24.79
C LEU A 468 4.10 -8.10 -25.13
N PRO A 469 3.44 -6.94 -25.29
CA PRO A 469 4.15 -5.69 -25.61
C PRO A 469 5.11 -5.18 -24.54
N PHE A 470 5.05 -5.68 -23.30
CA PHE A 470 6.08 -5.45 -22.28
C PHE A 470 7.26 -6.42 -22.43
N PHE A 471 6.99 -7.70 -22.71
CA PHE A 471 8.04 -8.68 -23.03
C PHE A 471 8.78 -8.34 -24.33
N ASP A 472 8.10 -7.81 -25.35
CA ASP A 472 8.67 -7.33 -26.61
C ASP A 472 9.75 -6.24 -26.37
N GLU A 473 9.59 -5.39 -25.36
CA GLU A 473 10.61 -4.40 -24.96
C GLU A 473 11.75 -5.05 -24.17
N LEU A 474 11.45 -5.97 -23.23
CA LEU A 474 12.47 -6.69 -22.44
C LEU A 474 13.45 -7.50 -23.30
N ILE A 475 12.99 -8.07 -24.42
CA ILE A 475 13.81 -8.93 -25.31
C ILE A 475 14.51 -8.17 -26.44
N LYS A 476 14.37 -6.84 -26.54
CA LYS A 476 15.10 -6.05 -27.56
C LYS A 476 16.61 -6.16 -27.38
N GLU A 477 17.32 -6.17 -28.49
CA GLU A 477 18.78 -6.07 -28.50
C GLU A 477 19.23 -4.78 -27.79
N GLY A 478 20.15 -4.91 -26.83
CA GLY A 478 20.58 -3.81 -25.97
C GLY A 478 19.69 -3.54 -24.75
N SER A 479 18.61 -4.32 -24.50
CA SER A 479 17.85 -4.21 -23.25
C SER A 479 18.75 -4.43 -22.03
N PRO A 480 18.73 -3.51 -21.03
CA PRO A 480 19.57 -3.62 -19.83
C PRO A 480 19.00 -4.60 -18.80
N VAL A 481 17.74 -5.02 -18.94
CA VAL A 481 17.04 -5.92 -18.02
C VAL A 481 16.60 -7.16 -18.79
N LYS A 482 16.95 -8.34 -18.29
CA LYS A 482 16.72 -9.62 -18.97
C LYS A 482 15.42 -10.27 -18.52
N HIS A 483 14.66 -10.86 -19.44
CA HIS A 483 13.58 -11.78 -19.09
C HIS A 483 14.13 -13.13 -18.62
N VAL A 484 13.58 -13.64 -17.52
CA VAL A 484 13.71 -15.03 -17.06
C VAL A 484 12.33 -15.69 -17.14
N GLY A 485 12.19 -16.67 -18.03
CA GLY A 485 10.96 -17.45 -18.18
C GLY A 485 10.87 -18.56 -17.15
N THR A 486 9.80 -18.55 -16.33
CA THR A 486 9.50 -19.55 -15.30
C THR A 486 8.50 -20.61 -15.80
N CYS A 487 8.18 -21.61 -14.97
CA CYS A 487 7.20 -22.65 -15.30
C CYS A 487 5.75 -22.25 -14.98
N ASN A 488 5.52 -21.35 -14.03
CA ASN A 488 4.22 -20.72 -13.74
C ASN A 488 4.40 -19.33 -13.10
N GLU A 489 3.30 -18.62 -12.87
CA GLU A 489 3.28 -17.25 -12.33
C GLU A 489 3.43 -17.17 -10.80
N LEU A 490 3.02 -18.20 -10.07
CA LEU A 490 3.27 -18.31 -8.63
C LEU A 490 4.78 -18.31 -8.36
N ASN A 491 5.50 -19.15 -9.11
CA ASN A 491 6.95 -19.25 -9.09
C ASN A 491 7.60 -17.96 -9.58
N ALA A 492 7.07 -17.28 -10.61
CA ALA A 492 7.59 -15.99 -11.07
C ALA A 492 7.63 -14.94 -9.93
N ALA A 493 6.55 -14.85 -9.15
CA ALA A 493 6.49 -13.97 -7.99
C ALA A 493 7.42 -14.42 -6.85
N TYR A 494 7.57 -15.73 -6.60
CA TYR A 494 8.55 -16.23 -5.63
C TYR A 494 10.03 -16.01 -6.06
N LEU A 495 10.37 -16.16 -7.35
CA LEU A 495 11.69 -15.79 -7.87
C LEU A 495 11.94 -14.28 -7.72
N ALA A 496 10.93 -13.44 -7.98
CA ALA A 496 11.03 -12.01 -7.77
C ALA A 496 11.21 -11.64 -6.28
N ASP A 497 10.52 -12.33 -5.36
CA ASP A 497 10.70 -12.18 -3.91
C ASP A 497 12.16 -12.50 -3.52
N GLY A 498 12.64 -13.71 -3.87
CA GLY A 498 14.00 -14.12 -3.53
C GLY A 498 15.09 -13.24 -4.16
N TYR A 499 14.88 -12.77 -5.38
CA TYR A 499 15.76 -11.77 -6.00
C TYR A 499 15.77 -10.46 -5.21
N SER A 500 14.61 -10.00 -4.74
CA SER A 500 14.47 -8.81 -3.90
C SER A 500 15.14 -8.94 -2.54
N ARG A 501 15.21 -10.14 -1.94
CA ARG A 501 15.92 -10.36 -0.66
C ARG A 501 17.44 -10.14 -0.77
N VAL A 502 17.98 -10.06 -1.98
CA VAL A 502 19.41 -9.89 -2.25
C VAL A 502 19.74 -8.60 -3.02
N LYS A 503 18.85 -8.11 -3.91
CA LYS A 503 19.01 -6.83 -4.62
C LYS A 503 18.28 -5.64 -3.99
N GLY A 504 17.37 -5.86 -3.05
CA GLY A 504 16.54 -4.80 -2.46
C GLY A 504 15.33 -4.37 -3.30
N PHE A 505 15.14 -4.95 -4.50
CA PHE A 505 13.89 -4.83 -5.28
C PHE A 505 13.68 -6.05 -6.19
N GLY A 506 12.44 -6.49 -6.35
CA GLY A 506 12.04 -7.61 -7.21
C GLY A 506 10.99 -7.24 -8.24
N VAL A 507 10.98 -7.89 -9.41
CA VAL A 507 9.98 -7.65 -10.45
C VAL A 507 9.51 -8.94 -11.09
N ALA A 508 8.19 -9.14 -11.08
CA ALA A 508 7.50 -10.21 -11.81
C ALA A 508 6.56 -9.62 -12.87
N ALA A 509 6.40 -10.29 -14.02
CA ALA A 509 5.51 -9.87 -15.10
C ALA A 509 4.62 -11.03 -15.58
N VAL A 510 3.30 -10.81 -15.64
CA VAL A 510 2.28 -11.84 -15.88
C VAL A 510 1.14 -11.32 -16.75
N THR A 511 0.34 -12.22 -17.33
CA THR A 511 -0.87 -11.82 -18.08
C THR A 511 -2.03 -11.44 -17.14
N TYR A 512 -3.08 -10.85 -17.73
CA TYR A 512 -4.31 -10.50 -17.01
C TYR A 512 -5.00 -11.73 -16.42
N GLY A 513 -5.83 -11.56 -15.39
CA GLY A 513 -6.70 -12.62 -14.90
C GLY A 513 -5.93 -13.81 -14.30
N PRO A 514 -6.01 -15.04 -14.87
CA PRO A 514 -5.40 -16.23 -14.27
C PRO A 514 -3.90 -16.08 -13.99
N GLY A 515 -3.12 -15.41 -14.85
CA GLY A 515 -1.69 -15.23 -14.59
C GLY A 515 -1.42 -14.38 -13.35
N ALA A 516 -2.19 -13.31 -13.16
CA ALA A 516 -2.17 -12.52 -11.94
C ALA A 516 -2.74 -13.30 -10.74
N PHE A 517 -3.87 -14.01 -10.89
CA PHE A 517 -4.47 -14.78 -9.79
C PHE A 517 -3.56 -15.91 -9.28
N ASN A 518 -2.79 -16.57 -10.16
CA ASN A 518 -1.77 -17.55 -9.77
C ASN A 518 -0.67 -16.94 -8.88
N ALA A 519 -0.31 -15.67 -9.09
CA ALA A 519 0.71 -14.98 -8.30
C ALA A 519 0.24 -14.48 -6.91
N VAL A 520 -1.07 -14.57 -6.60
CA VAL A 520 -1.67 -14.00 -5.37
C VAL A 520 -1.02 -14.52 -4.07
N ASN A 521 -0.78 -15.83 -3.96
CA ASN A 521 -0.18 -16.42 -2.76
C ASN A 521 1.26 -15.91 -2.54
N ALA A 522 2.07 -15.84 -3.59
CA ALA A 522 3.44 -15.32 -3.49
C ALA A 522 3.49 -13.82 -3.20
N VAL A 523 2.56 -13.02 -3.73
CA VAL A 523 2.48 -11.59 -3.40
C VAL A 523 1.98 -11.36 -1.97
N ALA A 524 1.06 -12.18 -1.46
CA ALA A 524 0.68 -12.14 -0.05
C ALA A 524 1.88 -12.50 0.87
N GLY A 525 2.66 -13.53 0.51
CA GLY A 525 3.91 -13.86 1.20
C GLY A 525 4.96 -12.75 1.16
N ALA A 526 5.15 -12.09 0.01
CA ALA A 526 6.01 -10.92 -0.10
C ALA A 526 5.51 -9.73 0.75
N TYR A 527 4.19 -9.61 0.95
CA TYR A 527 3.59 -8.57 1.80
C TYR A 527 3.82 -8.85 3.29
N ASP A 528 3.65 -10.10 3.73
CA ASP A 528 3.94 -10.56 5.09
C ASP A 528 5.45 -10.44 5.41
N ALA A 529 6.30 -11.02 4.55
CA ALA A 529 7.76 -11.02 4.67
C ALA A 529 8.44 -9.64 4.46
N HIS A 530 7.66 -8.57 4.29
CA HIS A 530 8.11 -7.21 4.01
C HIS A 530 9.13 -7.14 2.85
N VAL A 531 8.75 -7.62 1.66
CA VAL A 531 9.61 -7.67 0.47
C VAL A 531 9.14 -6.64 -0.58
N PRO A 532 10.00 -5.69 -1.01
CA PRO A 532 9.67 -4.69 -2.02
C PRO A 532 9.66 -5.27 -3.44
N LEU A 533 8.46 -5.62 -3.94
CA LEU A 533 8.27 -6.32 -5.20
C LEU A 533 7.24 -5.62 -6.09
N LEU A 534 7.53 -5.46 -7.38
CA LEU A 534 6.55 -5.03 -8.38
C LEU A 534 5.98 -6.25 -9.13
N LEU A 535 4.67 -6.49 -9.03
CA LEU A 535 3.97 -7.38 -9.94
C LEU A 535 3.32 -6.55 -11.06
N ILE A 536 3.84 -6.73 -12.27
CA ILE A 536 3.30 -6.16 -13.51
C ILE A 536 2.28 -7.15 -14.08
N SER A 537 1.06 -6.69 -14.33
CA SER A 537 0.05 -7.44 -15.08
C SER A 537 -0.29 -6.71 -16.37
N GLY A 538 -0.20 -7.41 -17.50
CA GLY A 538 -0.85 -6.93 -18.71
C GLY A 538 -2.37 -6.88 -18.53
N ALA A 539 -3.06 -5.97 -19.20
CA ALA A 539 -4.51 -5.81 -19.08
C ALA A 539 -5.22 -5.62 -20.44
N PRO A 540 -6.54 -5.84 -20.52
CA PRO A 540 -7.36 -5.44 -21.66
C PRO A 540 -7.15 -3.98 -22.10
N GLN A 541 -7.40 -3.68 -23.37
CA GLN A 541 -7.21 -2.33 -23.90
C GLN A 541 -8.16 -1.32 -23.23
N THR A 542 -7.71 -0.07 -23.02
CA THR A 542 -8.47 0.98 -22.29
C THR A 542 -9.89 1.20 -22.83
N ALA A 543 -10.10 0.99 -24.13
CA ALA A 543 -11.41 1.06 -24.77
C ALA A 543 -12.44 0.04 -24.24
N ARG A 544 -12.02 -1.08 -23.65
CA ARG A 544 -12.92 -2.11 -23.09
C ARG A 544 -13.50 -1.69 -21.74
N TYR A 545 -12.69 -1.12 -20.86
CA TYR A 545 -13.14 -0.50 -19.61
C TYR A 545 -14.19 0.58 -19.89
N ARG A 546 -13.91 1.47 -20.86
CA ARG A 546 -14.83 2.54 -21.30
C ARG A 546 -16.13 2.03 -21.95
N GLN A 547 -16.22 0.76 -22.34
CA GLN A 547 -17.45 0.15 -22.88
C GLN A 547 -18.39 -0.38 -21.79
N GLY A 548 -17.96 -0.43 -20.53
CA GLY A 548 -18.82 -0.67 -19.36
C GLY A 548 -19.31 -2.11 -19.24
N ASN A 549 -18.39 -3.08 -19.23
CA ASN A 549 -18.64 -4.49 -18.89
C ASN A 549 -19.68 -5.20 -19.78
N LYS A 550 -19.87 -4.73 -21.03
CA LYS A 550 -20.84 -5.26 -22.01
C LYS A 550 -20.35 -6.46 -22.82
N LEU A 551 -19.11 -6.89 -22.61
CA LEU A 551 -18.48 -7.99 -23.35
C LEU A 551 -17.71 -8.86 -22.36
N LEU A 552 -17.95 -10.17 -22.41
CA LEU A 552 -17.15 -11.16 -21.69
C LEU A 552 -15.83 -11.30 -22.45
N LEU A 553 -14.72 -10.96 -21.79
CA LEU A 553 -13.37 -11.15 -22.35
C LEU A 553 -12.80 -12.49 -21.86
N HIS A 554 -11.99 -13.14 -22.69
CA HIS A 554 -11.13 -14.20 -22.18
C HIS A 554 -10.18 -13.62 -21.13
N HIS A 555 -9.86 -14.44 -20.12
CA HIS A 555 -9.12 -14.03 -18.91
C HIS A 555 -9.83 -13.03 -17.98
N ALA A 556 -11.07 -12.57 -18.25
CA ALA A 556 -11.84 -11.77 -17.29
C ALA A 556 -12.71 -12.62 -16.34
N VAL A 557 -13.01 -12.10 -15.15
CA VAL A 557 -13.95 -12.71 -14.20
C VAL A 557 -15.38 -12.36 -14.62
N GLY A 558 -15.90 -13.13 -15.59
CA GLY A 558 -17.17 -12.83 -16.24
C GLY A 558 -17.08 -11.51 -17.01
N SER A 559 -17.85 -10.51 -16.58
CA SER A 559 -17.82 -9.16 -17.16
C SER A 559 -17.00 -8.16 -16.35
N ASP A 560 -16.49 -8.52 -15.18
CA ASP A 560 -15.83 -7.60 -14.25
C ASP A 560 -14.34 -7.43 -14.56
N LEU A 561 -14.00 -6.30 -15.19
CA LEU A 561 -12.63 -5.95 -15.58
C LEU A 561 -11.81 -5.30 -14.44
N ASP A 562 -12.42 -5.00 -13.29
CA ASP A 562 -11.70 -4.51 -12.10
C ASP A 562 -11.49 -5.64 -11.06
N ALA A 563 -11.86 -6.88 -11.37
CA ALA A 563 -11.77 -8.00 -10.44
C ALA A 563 -10.32 -8.29 -10.00
N THR A 564 -9.36 -8.22 -10.93
CA THR A 564 -7.96 -8.58 -10.66
C THR A 564 -7.27 -7.56 -9.73
N ILE A 565 -7.23 -6.27 -10.08
CA ILE A 565 -6.73 -5.20 -9.20
C ILE A 565 -7.38 -5.16 -7.80
N ARG A 566 -8.67 -5.53 -7.67
CA ARG A 566 -9.33 -5.61 -6.35
C ARG A 566 -8.79 -6.75 -5.47
N VAL A 567 -8.37 -7.88 -6.05
CA VAL A 567 -7.75 -8.99 -5.29
C VAL A 567 -6.34 -8.61 -4.81
N PHE A 568 -5.62 -7.75 -5.55
CA PHE A 568 -4.30 -7.25 -5.13
C PHE A 568 -4.36 -6.10 -4.11
N THR A 569 -5.43 -5.31 -4.09
CA THR A 569 -5.64 -4.17 -3.18
C THR A 569 -5.46 -4.46 -1.67
N PRO A 570 -5.85 -5.64 -1.10
CA PRO A 570 -5.58 -5.97 0.30
C PRO A 570 -4.17 -6.53 0.58
N ILE A 571 -3.46 -7.05 -0.42
CA ILE A 571 -2.16 -7.74 -0.28
C ILE A 571 -0.99 -6.97 -0.90
N THR A 572 -1.17 -5.67 -1.14
CA THR A 572 -0.13 -4.77 -1.64
C THR A 572 -0.20 -3.43 -0.92
N ALA A 573 0.95 -2.74 -0.82
CA ALA A 573 1.00 -1.38 -0.28
C ALA A 573 0.30 -0.37 -1.21
N ALA A 574 0.34 -0.62 -2.51
CA ALA A 574 -0.40 0.10 -3.53
C ALA A 574 -0.70 -0.78 -4.75
N ALA A 575 -1.86 -0.54 -5.36
CA ALA A 575 -2.30 -1.15 -6.59
C ALA A 575 -2.87 -0.06 -7.52
N ALA A 576 -2.52 -0.07 -8.80
CA ALA A 576 -3.03 0.87 -9.80
C ALA A 576 -3.10 0.27 -11.21
N ARG A 577 -3.90 0.91 -12.07
CA ARG A 577 -3.93 0.71 -13.52
C ARG A 577 -3.57 2.02 -14.21
N ILE A 578 -2.88 1.96 -15.34
CA ILE A 578 -2.67 3.12 -16.23
C ILE A 578 -3.86 3.20 -17.20
N ASP A 579 -4.84 4.07 -16.95
CA ASP A 579 -6.04 4.20 -17.79
C ASP A 579 -5.92 5.31 -18.85
N ALA A 580 -4.93 6.19 -18.73
CA ALA A 580 -4.49 7.17 -19.73
C ALA A 580 -2.95 7.32 -19.78
N VAL A 581 -2.41 7.76 -20.94
CA VAL A 581 -0.95 7.81 -21.17
C VAL A 581 -0.25 8.85 -20.29
N GLU A 582 -0.95 9.93 -19.95
CA GLU A 582 -0.52 11.00 -19.04
C GLU A 582 -0.33 10.51 -17.59
N GLU A 583 -0.95 9.38 -17.23
CA GLU A 583 -0.88 8.79 -15.89
C GLU A 583 0.34 7.86 -15.72
N ALA A 584 0.97 7.43 -16.82
CA ALA A 584 1.99 6.38 -16.81
C ALA A 584 3.20 6.72 -15.91
N ILE A 585 3.82 7.88 -16.13
CA ILE A 585 4.98 8.34 -15.36
C ILE A 585 4.63 8.54 -13.87
N PRO A 586 3.62 9.36 -13.48
CA PRO A 586 3.31 9.56 -12.06
C PRO A 586 2.81 8.29 -11.35
N THR A 587 2.18 7.34 -12.07
CA THR A 587 1.74 6.07 -11.47
C THR A 587 2.91 5.14 -11.18
N VAL A 588 3.80 4.92 -12.15
CA VAL A 588 4.99 4.08 -11.98
C VAL A 588 5.90 4.67 -10.89
N ASP A 589 6.22 5.97 -10.98
CA ASP A 589 7.09 6.63 -10.01
C ASP A 589 6.46 6.70 -8.61
N TRP A 590 5.14 6.58 -8.46
CA TRP A 590 4.47 6.46 -7.16
C TRP A 590 4.52 5.03 -6.62
N LEU A 591 4.18 4.02 -7.41
CA LEU A 591 4.22 2.61 -6.99
C LEU A 591 5.63 2.19 -6.55
N LEU A 592 6.66 2.57 -7.32
CA LEU A 592 8.05 2.24 -7.00
C LEU A 592 8.50 2.88 -5.67
N ARG A 593 8.16 4.15 -5.43
CA ARG A 593 8.43 4.80 -4.13
C ARG A 593 7.72 4.07 -2.99
N VAL A 594 6.40 3.84 -3.10
CA VAL A 594 5.61 3.15 -2.07
C VAL A 594 6.17 1.77 -1.69
N ALA A 595 6.64 1.00 -2.69
CA ALA A 595 7.27 -0.30 -2.45
C ALA A 595 8.59 -0.17 -1.65
N LEU A 596 9.45 0.79 -2.02
CA LEU A 596 10.74 1.07 -1.36
C LEU A 596 10.56 1.70 0.04
N ASP A 597 9.54 2.54 0.21
CA ASP A 597 9.18 3.23 1.46
C ASP A 597 8.67 2.27 2.51
N GLN A 598 7.77 1.34 2.13
CA GLN A 598 7.08 0.43 3.07
C GLN A 598 7.71 -0.97 3.16
N LYS A 599 8.67 -1.29 2.27
CA LYS A 599 9.20 -2.65 2.03
C LYS A 599 8.07 -3.64 1.80
N ARG A 600 7.22 -3.37 0.81
CA ARG A 600 6.02 -4.17 0.53
C ARG A 600 5.78 -4.27 -0.97
N PRO A 601 5.07 -5.31 -1.45
CA PRO A 601 4.76 -5.46 -2.85
C PRO A 601 3.74 -4.42 -3.32
N VAL A 602 3.80 -4.12 -4.62
CA VAL A 602 2.91 -3.22 -5.34
C VAL A 602 2.47 -3.85 -6.67
N TYR A 603 1.27 -3.49 -7.12
CA TYR A 603 0.64 -4.09 -8.29
C TYR A 603 0.34 -3.04 -9.37
N LEU A 604 0.68 -3.36 -10.63
CA LEU A 604 0.52 -2.49 -11.78
C LEU A 604 -0.18 -3.20 -12.94
N GLU A 605 -1.43 -2.83 -13.22
CA GLU A 605 -2.11 -3.18 -14.47
C GLU A 605 -1.72 -2.20 -15.59
N ILE A 606 -1.25 -2.74 -16.72
CA ILE A 606 -0.95 -1.94 -17.92
C ILE A 606 -1.79 -2.45 -19.10
N PRO A 607 -2.82 -1.69 -19.53
CA PRO A 607 -3.58 -1.99 -20.74
C PRO A 607 -2.67 -2.20 -21.96
N PHE A 608 -3.02 -3.20 -22.79
CA PHE A 608 -2.25 -3.59 -23.98
C PHE A 608 -2.01 -2.45 -24.99
N ASP A 609 -2.89 -1.44 -25.03
CA ASP A 609 -2.69 -0.20 -25.79
C ASP A 609 -1.75 0.78 -25.08
N MET A 610 -1.83 0.91 -23.75
CA MET A 610 -0.97 1.79 -22.95
C MET A 610 0.48 1.33 -22.91
N GLN A 611 0.77 0.01 -22.86
CA GLN A 611 2.14 -0.53 -22.93
C GLN A 611 2.95 0.02 -24.11
N LYS A 612 2.28 0.25 -25.25
CA LYS A 612 2.86 0.76 -26.51
C LYS A 612 2.71 2.27 -26.69
N ALA A 613 1.93 2.95 -25.84
CA ALA A 613 1.72 4.38 -25.92
C ALA A 613 3.06 5.12 -25.78
N GLN A 614 3.23 6.19 -26.54
CA GLN A 614 4.48 6.93 -26.59
C GLN A 614 4.46 8.09 -25.60
N ILE A 615 5.51 8.18 -24.78
CA ILE A 615 5.77 9.27 -23.84
C ILE A 615 7.12 9.91 -24.14
N GLN A 616 7.32 11.14 -23.65
CA GLN A 616 8.65 11.74 -23.60
C GLN A 616 9.44 11.03 -22.49
N VAL A 617 10.73 10.77 -22.71
CA VAL A 617 11.62 10.26 -21.66
C VAL A 617 11.68 11.29 -20.51
N PRO A 618 11.32 10.91 -19.27
CA PRO A 618 11.41 11.80 -18.11
C PRO A 618 12.83 11.82 -17.52
N ASP A 619 13.08 12.75 -16.59
CA ASP A 619 14.25 12.70 -15.73
C ASP A 619 14.31 11.38 -14.91
N PRO A 620 15.50 10.92 -14.47
CA PRO A 620 15.66 9.76 -13.59
C PRO A 620 14.81 9.82 -12.32
N LEU A 621 14.48 8.65 -11.74
CA LEU A 621 13.61 8.53 -10.58
C LEU A 621 14.20 9.26 -9.38
N ASN A 622 13.70 10.47 -9.11
CA ASN A 622 13.98 11.18 -7.87
C ASN A 622 13.28 10.46 -6.72
N TYR A 623 13.99 9.54 -6.09
CA TYR A 623 13.62 8.88 -4.84
C TYR A 623 14.61 9.29 -3.76
N GLN A 624 14.06 9.72 -2.62
CA GLN A 624 14.78 9.92 -1.38
C GLN A 624 14.01 9.15 -0.30
N PRO A 625 14.64 8.20 0.42
CA PRO A 625 13.98 7.53 1.54
C PRO A 625 13.51 8.56 2.57
N PRO A 626 12.34 8.36 3.23
CA PRO A 626 11.86 9.24 4.27
C PRO A 626 12.91 9.47 5.37
N CYS A 627 13.03 10.71 5.82
CA CYS A 627 13.89 11.08 6.94
C CYS A 627 13.10 11.11 8.25
N SER A 628 13.75 10.68 9.32
CA SER A 628 13.28 10.85 10.69
C SER A 628 13.23 12.33 11.08
N ASP A 629 12.37 12.72 12.01
CA ASP A 629 12.54 14.03 12.68
C ASP A 629 13.89 14.04 13.40
N GLU A 630 14.75 14.99 13.07
CA GLU A 630 16.11 15.11 13.61
C GLU A 630 16.08 15.21 15.15
N GLN A 631 15.11 15.93 15.71
CA GLN A 631 15.01 16.10 17.15
C GLN A 631 14.50 14.83 17.85
N ALA A 632 13.51 14.14 17.29
CA ALA A 632 13.04 12.85 17.78
C ALA A 632 14.14 11.79 17.70
N LEU A 633 14.82 11.67 16.56
CA LEU A 633 15.95 10.78 16.36
C LEU A 633 17.02 10.98 17.43
N HIS A 634 17.48 12.22 17.64
CA HIS A 634 18.49 12.51 18.68
C HIS A 634 17.98 12.25 20.10
N ARG A 635 16.73 12.57 20.44
CA ARG A 635 16.13 12.24 21.75
C ARG A 635 16.10 10.72 21.98
N VAL A 636 15.65 9.95 20.99
CA VAL A 636 15.51 8.50 21.07
C VAL A 636 16.88 7.82 21.17
N VAL A 637 17.88 8.23 20.36
CA VAL A 637 19.27 7.73 20.46
C VAL A 637 19.81 7.93 21.88
N GLU A 638 19.69 9.13 22.45
CA GLU A 638 20.20 9.45 23.80
C GLU A 638 19.39 8.77 24.92
N GLN A 639 18.11 8.45 24.70
CA GLN A 639 17.28 7.74 25.67
C GLN A 639 17.58 6.24 25.67
N VAL A 640 17.58 5.59 24.49
CA VAL A 640 17.90 4.16 24.36
C VAL A 640 19.33 3.89 24.84
N ALA A 641 20.31 4.68 24.39
CA ALA A 641 21.69 4.52 24.84
C ALA A 641 21.84 4.67 26.37
N ARG A 642 21.15 5.64 26.99
CA ARG A 642 21.18 5.83 28.45
C ARG A 642 20.62 4.61 29.18
N VAL A 643 19.47 4.11 28.76
CA VAL A 643 18.83 2.94 29.39
C VAL A 643 19.71 1.70 29.22
N VAL A 644 20.12 1.39 27.98
CA VAL A 644 20.98 0.23 27.64
C VAL A 644 22.35 0.29 28.34
N ASN A 645 22.96 1.47 28.49
CA ASN A 645 24.25 1.61 29.20
C ASN A 645 24.10 1.55 30.73
N SER A 646 22.92 1.82 31.28
CA SER A 646 22.66 1.81 32.73
C SER A 646 22.21 0.44 33.28
N ALA A 647 21.66 -0.42 32.43
CA ALA A 647 21.17 -1.75 32.81
C ALA A 647 22.31 -2.72 33.19
N GLY A 648 22.08 -3.58 34.18
CA GLY A 648 23.05 -4.62 34.58
C GLY A 648 23.19 -5.69 33.50
N LYS A 649 22.05 -6.22 33.05
CA LYS A 649 21.93 -7.30 32.06
C LYS A 649 21.06 -6.88 30.89
N VAL A 650 21.64 -6.85 29.68
CA VAL A 650 20.93 -6.46 28.44
C VAL A 650 20.93 -7.65 27.49
N GLY A 651 19.74 -8.04 27.04
CA GLY A 651 19.55 -9.01 25.96
C GLY A 651 19.25 -8.31 24.64
N VAL A 652 19.63 -8.95 23.53
CA VAL A 652 19.33 -8.44 22.17
C VAL A 652 18.64 -9.52 21.32
N LEU A 653 17.59 -9.12 20.60
CA LEU A 653 16.94 -9.95 19.57
C LEU A 653 17.09 -9.29 18.19
N VAL A 654 17.63 -10.02 17.23
CA VAL A 654 17.81 -9.54 15.85
C VAL A 654 16.67 -10.01 14.97
N GLY A 655 16.06 -9.07 14.23
CA GLY A 655 14.91 -9.32 13.37
C GLY A 655 15.07 -8.80 11.94
N VAL A 656 14.12 -9.19 11.10
CA VAL A 656 14.19 -9.11 9.63
C VAL A 656 14.33 -7.69 9.05
N PHE A 657 13.95 -6.62 9.77
CA PHE A 657 14.10 -5.26 9.23
C PHE A 657 15.56 -4.78 9.14
N ILE A 658 16.50 -5.42 9.84
CA ILE A 658 17.94 -5.21 9.59
C ILE A 658 18.27 -5.54 8.13
N ASP A 659 17.79 -6.68 7.64
CA ASP A 659 18.01 -7.11 6.27
C ASP A 659 17.23 -6.29 5.24
N ARG A 660 16.01 -5.84 5.57
CA ARG A 660 15.20 -5.01 4.65
C ARG A 660 15.71 -3.58 4.48
N GLU A 661 16.43 -3.04 5.46
CA GLU A 661 17.06 -1.72 5.39
C GLU A 661 18.54 -1.76 4.96
N GLY A 662 19.10 -2.93 4.70
CA GLY A 662 20.51 -3.08 4.29
C GLY A 662 21.52 -2.82 5.42
N LEU A 663 21.13 -3.09 6.67
CA LEU A 663 21.88 -2.74 7.87
C LEU A 663 22.73 -3.89 8.43
N GLN A 664 22.93 -4.99 7.67
CA GLN A 664 23.62 -6.18 8.14
C GLN A 664 25.02 -5.88 8.72
N GLN A 665 25.83 -5.07 8.02
CA GLN A 665 27.16 -4.69 8.50
C GLN A 665 27.09 -3.79 9.75
N VAL A 666 26.10 -2.90 9.84
CA VAL A 666 25.92 -2.03 11.02
C VAL A 666 25.56 -2.86 12.26
N ALA A 667 24.75 -3.90 12.10
CA ALA A 667 24.44 -4.85 13.15
C ALA A 667 25.66 -5.72 13.53
N GLU A 668 26.42 -6.21 12.54
CA GLU A 668 27.67 -6.96 12.76
C GLU A 668 28.69 -6.13 13.55
N ASP A 669 28.97 -4.91 13.09
CA ASP A 669 29.91 -3.98 13.73
C ASP A 669 29.45 -3.62 15.15
N MET A 670 28.17 -3.30 15.34
CA MET A 670 27.60 -2.96 16.65
C MET A 670 27.70 -4.14 17.62
N LEU A 671 27.28 -5.34 17.24
CA LEU A 671 27.28 -6.50 18.12
C LEU A 671 28.72 -6.98 18.43
N SER A 672 29.62 -6.91 17.45
CA SER A 672 31.04 -7.23 17.63
C SER A 672 31.75 -6.24 18.57
N ALA A 673 31.47 -4.94 18.45
CA ALA A 673 32.09 -3.90 19.27
C ALA A 673 31.49 -3.78 20.68
N THR A 674 30.17 -3.94 20.83
CA THR A 674 29.48 -3.78 22.13
C THR A 674 29.55 -5.03 23.01
N LYS A 675 29.80 -6.21 22.43
CA LYS A 675 29.79 -7.52 23.11
C LYS A 675 28.46 -7.87 23.80
N LEU A 676 27.36 -7.24 23.38
CA LEU A 676 26.02 -7.56 23.89
C LEU A 676 25.63 -9.01 23.52
N PRO A 677 25.11 -9.83 24.46
CA PRO A 677 24.60 -11.15 24.15
C PRO A 677 23.32 -11.04 23.30
N PHE A 678 23.26 -11.78 22.19
CA PHE A 678 22.14 -11.70 21.24
C PHE A 678 21.69 -13.05 20.68
N ALA A 679 20.41 -13.14 20.31
CA ALA A 679 19.86 -14.29 19.59
C ALA A 679 19.18 -13.88 18.28
N THR A 680 19.12 -14.82 17.33
CA THR A 680 18.40 -14.67 16.06
C THR A 680 16.95 -15.17 16.18
N THR A 681 16.06 -14.75 15.27
CA THR A 681 14.61 -15.03 15.32
C THR A 681 14.13 -15.80 14.08
N PHE A 682 12.95 -16.41 14.16
CA PHE A 682 12.45 -17.37 13.16
C PHE A 682 12.11 -16.77 11.78
N ASP A 683 11.40 -15.64 11.71
CA ASP A 683 10.89 -15.11 10.43
C ASP A 683 11.99 -14.87 9.39
N GLN A 684 13.19 -14.47 9.84
CA GLN A 684 14.41 -14.62 9.06
C GLN A 684 15.65 -14.70 9.97
N LYS A 685 16.19 -15.91 10.13
CA LYS A 685 17.46 -16.17 10.83
C LYS A 685 18.61 -15.35 10.26
N ALA A 686 19.14 -14.43 11.05
CA ALA A 686 20.28 -13.54 10.72
C ALA A 686 21.63 -14.28 10.73
N GLY A 687 21.77 -15.31 9.87
CA GLY A 687 22.91 -16.23 9.84
C GLY A 687 24.29 -15.56 9.69
N TYR A 688 24.35 -14.38 9.06
CA TYR A 688 25.59 -13.62 8.89
C TYR A 688 26.21 -13.17 10.23
N LEU A 689 25.44 -13.14 11.32
CA LEU A 689 25.91 -12.80 12.66
C LEU A 689 26.35 -14.01 13.50
N GLU A 690 25.96 -15.23 13.15
CA GLU A 690 26.05 -16.37 14.09
C GLU A 690 27.47 -16.90 14.33
N TYR A 691 28.42 -16.46 13.52
CA TYR A 691 29.86 -16.69 13.74
C TYR A 691 30.43 -15.84 14.90
N LEU A 692 29.71 -14.79 15.35
CA LEU A 692 30.14 -13.94 16.46
C LEU A 692 30.09 -14.72 17.79
N PRO A 693 31.06 -14.52 18.70
CA PRO A 693 31.15 -15.28 19.96
C PRO A 693 30.03 -14.94 20.95
N ASN A 694 29.43 -13.75 20.83
CA ASN A 694 28.29 -13.28 21.62
C ASN A 694 26.91 -13.62 20.98
N CYS A 695 26.89 -14.38 19.88
CA CYS A 695 25.66 -15.03 19.42
C CYS A 695 25.35 -16.23 20.31
N LEU A 696 24.24 -16.14 21.05
CA LEU A 696 23.76 -17.16 21.98
C LEU A 696 23.25 -18.40 21.27
N GLY A 697 22.57 -18.21 20.14
CA GLY A 697 21.66 -19.20 19.57
C GLY A 697 20.43 -18.55 18.92
N PHE A 698 19.33 -19.29 18.95
CA PHE A 698 18.08 -18.97 18.28
C PHE A 698 16.94 -18.86 19.31
N TYR A 699 16.16 -17.77 19.24
CA TYR A 699 15.03 -17.54 20.13
C TYR A 699 13.71 -18.02 19.53
N GLN A 700 12.96 -18.78 20.33
CA GLN A 700 11.66 -19.36 19.98
C GLN A 700 10.82 -19.62 21.26
N GLY A 701 10.78 -18.65 22.18
CA GLY A 701 10.00 -18.74 23.43
C GLY A 701 10.40 -19.93 24.31
N GLY A 702 9.39 -20.66 24.79
CA GLY A 702 9.53 -21.81 25.69
C GLY A 702 10.45 -22.93 25.20
N ILE A 703 10.64 -23.08 23.88
CA ILE A 703 11.55 -24.09 23.28
C ILE A 703 12.92 -23.53 22.86
N SER A 704 13.28 -22.34 23.34
CA SER A 704 14.66 -21.84 23.27
C SER A 704 15.57 -22.63 24.23
N ALA A 705 16.88 -22.53 24.08
CA ALA A 705 17.80 -22.99 25.12
C ALA A 705 17.69 -22.12 26.39
N GLN A 706 18.04 -22.67 27.56
CA GLN A 706 17.95 -21.93 28.83
C GLN A 706 18.82 -20.66 28.82
N ALA A 707 20.07 -20.74 28.33
CA ALA A 707 20.95 -19.57 28.18
C ALA A 707 20.36 -18.47 27.28
N VAL A 708 19.58 -18.84 26.26
CA VAL A 708 18.88 -17.89 25.39
C VAL A 708 17.73 -17.21 26.14
N ARG A 709 16.84 -17.95 26.82
CA ARG A 709 15.77 -17.37 27.65
C ARG A 709 16.32 -16.49 28.76
N ASP A 710 17.35 -16.96 29.47
CA ASP A 710 17.98 -16.20 30.54
C ASP A 710 18.50 -14.87 30.03
N ALA A 711 19.10 -14.83 28.84
CA ALA A 711 19.60 -13.58 28.26
C ALA A 711 18.51 -12.67 27.70
N THR A 712 17.38 -13.19 27.20
CA THR A 712 16.30 -12.37 26.58
C THR A 712 15.17 -12.03 27.55
N GLU A 713 14.46 -13.03 28.05
CA GLU A 713 13.34 -12.90 28.99
C GLU A 713 13.83 -12.55 30.40
N GLY A 714 14.98 -13.11 30.79
CA GLY A 714 15.64 -12.86 32.08
C GLY A 714 16.49 -11.58 32.13
N ALA A 715 16.30 -10.62 31.22
CA ALA A 715 17.07 -9.38 31.17
C ALA A 715 16.54 -8.26 32.10
N ASP A 716 17.39 -7.28 32.39
CA ASP A 716 16.95 -5.98 32.93
C ASP A 716 16.35 -5.11 31.81
N ILE A 717 16.91 -5.19 30.60
CA ILE A 717 16.43 -4.55 29.37
C ILE A 717 16.58 -5.51 28.19
N LEU A 718 15.49 -5.67 27.41
CA LEU A 718 15.49 -6.41 26.15
C LEU A 718 15.42 -5.43 24.98
N LEU A 719 16.46 -5.39 24.15
CA LEU A 719 16.55 -4.54 22.97
C LEU A 719 16.27 -5.35 21.70
N THR A 720 15.18 -5.08 21.00
CA THR A 720 14.92 -5.72 19.69
C THR A 720 15.39 -4.82 18.55
N LEU A 721 16.12 -5.41 17.60
CA LEU A 721 16.71 -4.73 16.45
C LEU A 721 15.96 -5.15 15.19
N GLY A 722 15.00 -4.35 14.75
CA GLY A 722 14.25 -4.61 13.51
C GLY A 722 13.32 -5.82 13.59
N MET A 723 12.81 -6.16 14.78
CA MET A 723 11.96 -7.34 15.00
C MET A 723 10.46 -7.00 14.86
N PRO A 724 9.73 -7.56 13.88
CA PRO A 724 8.27 -7.54 13.90
C PRO A 724 7.77 -8.49 15.00
N ARG A 725 6.64 -8.15 15.64
CA ARG A 725 5.90 -9.06 16.51
C ARG A 725 5.02 -9.98 15.66
N THR A 726 5.38 -11.25 15.58
CA THR A 726 4.64 -12.34 14.91
C THR A 726 4.51 -13.51 15.88
N GLU A 727 3.67 -14.49 15.54
CA GLU A 727 3.54 -15.69 16.38
C GLU A 727 4.88 -16.42 16.52
N PHE A 728 5.64 -16.53 15.43
CA PHE A 728 6.96 -17.17 15.43
C PHE A 728 8.03 -16.36 16.19
N THR A 729 8.10 -15.02 16.06
CA THR A 729 9.10 -14.22 16.80
C THR A 729 8.78 -14.13 18.30
N LEU A 730 7.52 -14.27 18.69
CA LEU A 730 7.07 -14.41 20.08
C LEU A 730 7.03 -15.87 20.57
N GLY A 731 7.60 -16.81 19.80
CA GLY A 731 7.76 -18.21 20.18
C GLY A 731 6.44 -18.95 20.41
N PHE A 732 5.51 -18.87 19.46
CA PHE A 732 4.14 -19.39 19.57
C PHE A 732 3.43 -18.81 20.80
N LEU A 733 3.62 -17.50 21.00
CA LEU A 733 3.13 -16.72 22.15
C LEU A 733 3.65 -17.17 23.53
N THR A 734 4.55 -18.16 23.62
CA THR A 734 5.10 -18.67 24.90
C THR A 734 6.21 -17.81 25.52
N HIS A 735 6.59 -16.70 24.87
CA HIS A 735 7.48 -15.67 25.42
C HIS A 735 7.05 -15.15 26.80
N ASP A 736 8.04 -14.85 27.66
CA ASP A 736 7.82 -14.15 28.95
C ASP A 736 8.46 -12.74 28.98
N PHE A 737 8.35 -12.01 27.86
CA PHE A 737 8.87 -10.64 27.76
C PHE A 737 8.16 -9.69 28.73
N LYS A 738 8.93 -8.80 29.35
CA LYS A 738 8.42 -7.75 30.25
C LYS A 738 8.35 -6.44 29.47
N GLU A 739 7.14 -5.99 29.14
CA GLU A 739 6.90 -4.76 28.35
C GLU A 739 7.56 -3.52 28.97
N ASP A 740 7.62 -3.43 30.31
CA ASP A 740 8.30 -2.36 31.05
C ASP A 740 9.83 -2.40 30.94
N ARG A 741 10.40 -3.41 30.30
CA ARG A 741 11.84 -3.61 30.06
C ARG A 741 12.19 -3.70 28.57
N MET A 742 11.20 -3.66 27.69
CA MET A 742 11.38 -3.87 26.26
C MET A 742 11.64 -2.53 25.55
N ILE A 743 12.66 -2.49 24.71
CA ILE A 743 12.92 -1.40 23.76
C ILE A 743 12.89 -2.02 22.36
N GLU A 744 11.96 -1.58 21.54
CA GLU A 744 11.77 -2.15 20.20
C GLU A 744 12.16 -1.13 19.13
N LEU A 745 13.21 -1.42 18.38
CA LEU A 745 13.61 -0.62 17.22
C LEU A 745 12.85 -1.15 16.00
N GLY A 746 11.63 -0.66 15.82
CA GLY A 746 10.78 -0.96 14.67
C GLY A 746 11.30 -0.34 13.38
N TYR A 747 10.55 -0.50 12.29
CA TYR A 747 10.94 -0.02 10.96
C TYR A 747 10.95 1.52 10.86
N ASP A 748 9.86 2.16 11.28
CA ASP A 748 9.58 3.61 11.20
C ASP A 748 9.14 4.23 12.55
N ALA A 749 9.10 3.42 13.60
CA ALA A 749 8.74 3.82 14.96
C ALA A 749 9.55 3.02 16.00
N VAL A 750 9.69 3.59 17.19
CA VAL A 750 10.41 2.97 18.32
C VAL A 750 9.50 2.87 19.53
N ASN A 751 9.41 1.68 20.13
CA ASN A 751 8.74 1.49 21.42
C ASN A 751 9.78 1.64 22.54
N LEU A 752 9.51 2.55 23.48
CA LEU A 752 10.32 2.83 24.65
C LEU A 752 9.54 2.42 25.90
N GLN A 753 9.56 1.12 26.23
CA GLN A 753 8.95 0.56 27.44
C GLN A 753 7.44 0.89 27.56
N GLY A 754 6.73 0.98 26.42
CA GLY A 754 5.32 1.34 26.29
C GLY A 754 5.03 2.69 25.62
N GLU A 755 6.02 3.59 25.50
CA GLU A 755 5.88 4.85 24.77
C GLU A 755 6.35 4.71 23.31
N VAL A 756 5.42 4.84 22.35
CA VAL A 756 5.74 4.70 20.92
C VAL A 756 6.05 6.05 20.28
N VAL A 757 7.28 6.19 19.76
CA VAL A 757 7.75 7.35 18.99
C VAL A 757 7.75 7.02 17.50
N HIS A 758 6.77 7.54 16.76
CA HIS A 758 6.68 7.41 15.30
C HIS A 758 7.60 8.39 14.56
N GLY A 759 7.95 8.08 13.30
CA GLY A 759 8.78 8.95 12.46
C GLY A 759 10.26 8.88 12.81
N VAL A 760 10.72 7.71 13.28
CA VAL A 760 12.12 7.42 13.62
C VAL A 760 12.52 6.11 12.94
N TYR A 761 13.25 6.21 11.84
CA TYR A 761 13.54 5.09 10.96
C TYR A 761 14.81 4.33 11.36
N LEU A 762 14.73 3.00 11.31
CA LEU A 762 15.81 2.08 11.72
C LEU A 762 17.15 2.39 11.04
N ARG A 763 17.14 2.72 9.74
CA ARG A 763 18.31 3.14 8.94
C ARG A 763 19.09 4.34 9.47
N GLN A 764 18.44 5.25 10.18
CA GLN A 764 19.10 6.42 10.78
C GLN A 764 19.38 6.20 12.28
N LEU A 765 18.51 5.45 12.96
CA LEU A 765 18.62 5.16 14.38
C LEU A 765 19.80 4.24 14.71
N LEU A 766 19.90 3.09 14.04
CA LEU A 766 20.88 2.05 14.39
C LEU A 766 22.34 2.52 14.25
N PRO A 767 22.77 3.21 13.16
CA PRO A 767 24.15 3.68 13.04
C PRO A 767 24.55 4.73 14.09
N LEU A 768 23.59 5.51 14.61
CA LEU A 768 23.83 6.48 15.67
C LEU A 768 23.85 5.82 17.06
N LEU A 769 22.95 4.86 17.30
CA LEU A 769 22.91 4.10 18.54
C LEU A 769 24.15 3.22 18.73
N ALA A 770 24.67 2.61 17.66
CA ALA A 770 25.90 1.82 17.66
C ALA A 770 27.13 2.61 18.15
N GLN A 771 27.16 3.93 17.96
CA GLN A 771 28.23 4.82 18.46
C GLN A 771 28.07 5.22 19.93
N LYS A 772 26.96 4.85 20.57
CA LYS A 772 26.53 5.34 21.89
C LYS A 772 26.41 4.25 22.94
N ILE A 773 26.20 2.99 22.53
CA ILE A 773 26.22 1.84 23.43
C ILE A 773 27.67 1.53 23.81
N ILE A 774 27.95 1.37 25.11
CA ILE A 774 29.30 1.07 25.60
C ILE A 774 29.63 -0.43 25.46
N PRO A 775 30.90 -0.77 25.15
CA PRO A 775 31.36 -2.17 25.23
C PRO A 775 31.19 -2.75 26.62
N ARG A 776 30.67 -3.98 26.69
CA ARG A 776 30.60 -4.79 27.91
C ARG A 776 31.79 -5.74 28.00
N ALA A 777 31.98 -6.34 29.17
CA ALA A 777 32.94 -7.43 29.33
C ALA A 777 32.49 -8.62 28.46
N GLU A 778 33.45 -9.31 27.84
CA GLU A 778 33.17 -10.50 27.03
C GLU A 778 32.94 -11.70 27.96
N GLU A 779 31.67 -11.98 28.25
CA GLU A 779 31.27 -13.21 28.93
C GLU A 779 31.32 -14.39 27.94
N LEU A 780 31.97 -15.48 28.33
CA LEU A 780 31.98 -16.73 27.56
C LEU A 780 30.60 -17.37 27.65
N VAL A 781 29.83 -17.27 26.58
CA VAL A 781 28.51 -17.92 26.47
C VAL A 781 28.67 -19.39 26.10
N GLU A 782 27.85 -20.24 26.70
CA GLU A 782 27.60 -21.61 26.23
C GLU A 782 26.96 -21.59 24.82
N ASP A 783 27.53 -22.35 23.88
CA ASP A 783 26.99 -22.47 22.52
C ASP A 783 25.67 -23.27 22.55
N SER A 784 24.55 -22.59 22.32
CA SER A 784 23.21 -23.19 22.41
C SER A 784 22.70 -23.77 21.07
N PHE A 785 23.50 -23.78 20.00
CA PHE A 785 23.12 -24.44 18.75
C PHE A 785 23.31 -25.97 18.89
N PRO A 786 22.29 -26.82 18.68
CA PRO A 786 22.48 -28.28 18.68
C PRO A 786 23.26 -28.75 17.45
N PHE A 787 23.12 -28.08 16.30
CA PHE A 787 23.82 -28.42 15.07
C PHE A 787 24.97 -27.43 14.83
N THR A 788 26.12 -27.73 15.45
CA THR A 788 27.37 -26.96 15.38
C THR A 788 28.33 -27.50 14.31
N TYR A 789 29.49 -26.86 14.16
CA TYR A 789 30.60 -27.32 13.30
C TYR A 789 31.27 -28.64 13.75
N THR A 790 30.75 -29.29 14.79
CA THR A 790 31.31 -30.50 15.38
C THR A 790 31.06 -31.70 14.48
N LYS A 791 32.12 -32.12 13.76
CA LYS A 791 32.08 -33.29 12.88
C LYS A 791 31.58 -34.53 13.61
N HIS A 792 30.57 -35.17 13.04
CA HIS A 792 30.15 -36.49 13.45
C HIS A 792 31.08 -37.50 12.79
N ARG A 793 31.85 -38.23 13.61
CA ARG A 793 32.61 -39.37 13.09
C ARG A 793 31.61 -40.47 12.78
N ALA A 794 31.48 -40.81 11.50
CA ALA A 794 30.81 -42.03 11.07
C ALA A 794 31.32 -43.22 11.89
N GLY A 795 30.40 -44.13 12.25
CA GLY A 795 30.73 -45.32 13.01
C GLY A 795 31.65 -46.28 12.23
N PRO A 796 32.14 -47.34 12.87
CA PRO A 796 32.76 -48.47 12.15
C PRO A 796 31.76 -49.26 11.29
N GLU A 797 30.46 -48.97 11.44
CA GLU A 797 29.34 -49.53 10.68
C GLU A 797 28.60 -48.35 10.01
N ASP A 798 28.21 -48.51 8.73
CA ASP A 798 27.48 -47.49 7.99
C ASP A 798 26.00 -47.52 8.38
N ARG A 799 25.50 -46.43 8.96
CA ARG A 799 24.15 -46.34 9.54
C ARG A 799 23.17 -45.67 8.58
N PRO A 800 21.85 -45.93 8.70
CA PRO A 800 20.83 -45.15 8.00
C PRO A 800 21.01 -43.65 8.27
N LEU A 801 20.76 -42.82 7.25
CA LEU A 801 20.84 -41.37 7.39
C LEU A 801 19.79 -40.86 8.39
N THR A 802 20.18 -39.89 9.20
CA THR A 802 19.29 -39.21 10.16
C THR A 802 19.50 -37.70 10.13
N VAL A 803 18.48 -36.92 10.51
CA VAL A 803 18.54 -35.46 10.67
C VAL A 803 19.68 -35.06 11.62
N ASP A 804 19.82 -35.77 12.75
CA ASP A 804 20.84 -35.48 13.77
C ASP A 804 22.29 -35.74 13.28
N PHE A 805 22.51 -36.60 12.29
CA PHE A 805 23.81 -36.70 11.60
C PHE A 805 23.95 -35.65 10.48
N MET A 806 22.88 -35.46 9.71
CA MET A 806 22.90 -34.71 8.46
C MET A 806 23.15 -33.20 8.67
N TYR A 807 22.53 -32.57 9.66
CA TYR A 807 22.68 -31.13 9.90
C TYR A 807 24.05 -30.70 10.46
N PRO A 808 24.69 -31.44 11.39
CA PRO A 808 26.08 -31.17 11.78
C PRO A 808 27.09 -31.28 10.63
N GLU A 809 27.00 -32.28 9.76
CA GLU A 809 27.89 -32.35 8.58
C GLU A 809 27.57 -31.26 7.55
N LEU A 810 26.30 -30.80 7.44
CA LEU A 810 25.95 -29.61 6.65
C LEU A 810 26.55 -28.32 7.25
N ALA A 811 26.47 -28.13 8.57
CA ALA A 811 27.11 -27.00 9.26
C ALA A 811 28.64 -26.99 9.03
N HIS A 812 29.25 -28.17 8.94
CA HIS A 812 30.65 -28.28 8.54
C HIS A 812 30.89 -27.94 7.06
N PHE A 813 30.08 -28.47 6.15
CA PHE A 813 30.21 -28.33 4.69
C PHE A 813 29.90 -26.93 4.13
N VAL A 814 28.99 -26.19 4.76
CA VAL A 814 28.68 -24.79 4.42
C VAL A 814 29.96 -23.95 4.50
N GLN A 815 30.13 -23.01 3.57
CA GLN A 815 31.28 -22.12 3.46
C GLN A 815 30.87 -20.69 3.80
N GLU A 816 31.84 -19.85 4.16
CA GLU A 816 31.59 -18.41 4.34
C GLU A 816 31.02 -17.81 3.05
N GLY A 817 29.98 -17.00 3.18
CA GLY A 817 29.29 -16.41 2.03
C GLY A 817 28.32 -17.33 1.27
N ASP A 818 28.11 -18.61 1.63
CA ASP A 818 27.00 -19.39 1.05
C ASP A 818 25.64 -18.71 1.31
N ILE A 819 24.67 -19.01 0.44
CA ILE A 819 23.25 -18.77 0.69
C ILE A 819 22.63 -20.12 1.08
N VAL A 820 22.12 -20.24 2.30
CA VAL A 820 21.58 -21.50 2.85
C VAL A 820 20.10 -21.32 3.17
N THR A 821 19.24 -22.04 2.46
CA THR A 821 17.79 -21.88 2.54
C THR A 821 17.10 -23.18 2.91
N GLY A 822 15.89 -23.10 3.46
CA GLY A 822 15.08 -24.29 3.69
C GLY A 822 13.59 -24.00 3.77
N ASN A 823 12.76 -24.93 3.28
CA ASN A 823 11.30 -24.89 3.38
C ASN A 823 10.85 -25.55 4.70
N THR A 824 9.64 -25.30 5.21
CA THR A 824 9.16 -25.61 6.58
C THR A 824 9.98 -26.66 7.37
N GLY A 825 9.90 -27.96 7.04
CA GLY A 825 10.64 -29.02 7.75
C GLY A 825 12.17 -28.92 7.66
N GLY A 826 12.71 -28.45 6.53
CA GLY A 826 14.12 -28.08 6.39
C GLY A 826 14.47 -26.81 7.16
N TYR A 827 13.59 -25.80 7.18
CA TYR A 827 13.83 -24.54 7.89
C TYR A 827 13.85 -24.70 9.40
N ILE A 828 12.97 -25.52 9.96
CA ILE A 828 12.90 -25.80 11.40
C ILE A 828 14.24 -26.36 11.89
N ASN A 829 14.83 -27.31 11.16
CA ASN A 829 16.14 -27.86 11.48
C ASN A 829 17.29 -26.87 11.18
N LEU A 830 17.24 -26.18 10.03
CA LEU A 830 18.17 -25.11 9.66
C LEU A 830 18.20 -23.96 10.69
N SER A 831 17.08 -23.69 11.36
CA SER A 831 16.96 -22.65 12.38
C SER A 831 17.94 -22.88 13.54
N ARG A 832 18.17 -24.14 13.88
CA ARG A 832 19.06 -24.60 14.96
C ARG A 832 20.47 -24.98 14.47
N MET A 833 20.79 -24.73 13.19
CA MET A 833 22.13 -24.91 12.60
C MET A 833 22.96 -23.63 12.68
N ARG A 834 24.20 -23.70 13.16
CA ARG A 834 25.08 -22.52 13.33
C ARG A 834 25.69 -22.07 12.00
N MET A 835 25.52 -20.79 11.66
CA MET A 835 25.99 -20.21 10.40
C MET A 835 27.37 -19.54 10.51
N LYS A 836 28.14 -19.60 9.41
CA LYS A 836 29.48 -18.99 9.25
C LYS A 836 29.38 -17.55 8.74
N LYS A 837 30.51 -16.83 8.71
CA LYS A 837 30.53 -15.41 8.34
C LYS A 837 29.92 -15.18 6.94
N GLY A 838 29.11 -14.13 6.84
CA GLY A 838 28.48 -13.71 5.59
C GLY A 838 27.43 -14.68 5.02
N ASN A 839 27.06 -15.75 5.73
CA ASN A 839 25.96 -16.61 5.27
C ASN A 839 24.63 -15.86 5.26
N THR A 840 23.88 -15.97 4.17
CA THR A 840 22.51 -15.45 4.09
C THR A 840 21.55 -16.62 4.20
N THR A 841 20.51 -16.48 5.04
CA THR A 841 19.44 -17.49 5.11
C THR A 841 18.11 -16.95 4.61
N ALA A 842 17.29 -17.84 4.07
CA ALA A 842 15.88 -17.59 3.77
C ALA A 842 15.05 -18.83 4.12
N GLY A 843 13.84 -18.59 4.62
CA GLY A 843 12.86 -19.61 4.98
C GLY A 843 11.46 -19.21 4.49
N PRO A 844 10.42 -19.98 4.87
CA PRO A 844 9.06 -19.73 4.41
C PRO A 844 8.42 -18.47 5.01
N THR A 845 9.06 -17.86 6.02
CA THR A 845 8.59 -16.69 6.82
C THR A 845 7.28 -16.95 7.57
N ASN A 846 6.75 -15.94 8.27
CA ASN A 846 5.47 -16.04 9.00
C ASN A 846 4.30 -16.47 8.08
N TRP A 847 4.34 -16.14 6.79
CA TRP A 847 3.40 -16.62 5.77
C TRP A 847 3.36 -18.16 5.59
N ALA A 848 4.41 -18.88 5.98
CA ALA A 848 4.48 -20.35 6.09
C ALA A 848 4.11 -21.20 4.84
N SER A 849 3.82 -20.61 3.68
CA SER A 849 3.38 -21.33 2.47
C SER A 849 4.41 -22.36 1.99
N LEU A 850 4.09 -23.65 2.15
CA LEU A 850 4.85 -24.76 1.58
C LEU A 850 5.15 -24.54 0.08
N GLY A 851 6.33 -24.98 -0.33
CA GLY A 851 6.85 -24.85 -1.70
C GLY A 851 7.41 -23.47 -2.06
N ASN A 852 7.34 -22.44 -1.20
CA ASN A 852 7.86 -21.11 -1.55
C ASN A 852 9.39 -20.99 -1.60
N VAL A 853 10.14 -21.78 -0.81
CA VAL A 853 11.58 -21.53 -0.61
C VAL A 853 12.45 -21.93 -1.80
N PHE A 854 12.17 -23.04 -2.49
CA PHE A 854 12.91 -23.39 -3.71
C PHE A 854 12.86 -22.28 -4.79
N PRO A 855 11.70 -21.79 -5.25
CA PRO A 855 11.65 -20.69 -6.22
C PRO A 855 12.23 -19.37 -5.66
N ILE A 856 12.09 -19.06 -4.37
CA ILE A 856 12.82 -17.96 -3.71
C ILE A 856 14.34 -18.14 -3.86
N SER A 857 14.85 -19.34 -3.62
CA SER A 857 16.28 -19.67 -3.73
C SER A 857 16.78 -19.52 -5.17
N VAL A 858 15.96 -19.88 -6.17
CA VAL A 858 16.26 -19.64 -7.59
C VAL A 858 16.35 -18.13 -7.87
N GLY A 859 15.45 -17.33 -7.30
CA GLY A 859 15.52 -15.87 -7.33
C GLY A 859 16.82 -15.30 -6.74
N MET A 860 17.23 -15.82 -5.58
CA MET A 860 18.50 -15.46 -4.93
C MET A 860 19.71 -15.81 -5.80
N ALA A 861 19.69 -16.94 -6.52
CA ALA A 861 20.75 -17.33 -7.45
C ALA A 861 20.89 -16.38 -8.66
N PHE A 862 19.78 -15.82 -9.16
CA PHE A 862 19.83 -14.77 -10.19
C PHE A 862 20.32 -13.41 -9.63
N ALA A 863 20.21 -13.19 -8.33
CA ALA A 863 20.68 -11.97 -7.66
C ALA A 863 22.15 -12.03 -7.24
N ALA A 864 22.67 -13.22 -6.94
CA ALA A 864 24.06 -13.45 -6.54
C ALA A 864 24.63 -14.73 -7.19
N PRO A 865 24.81 -14.76 -8.53
CA PRO A 865 25.29 -15.94 -9.25
C PRO A 865 26.72 -16.35 -8.89
N GLU A 866 27.48 -15.47 -8.24
CA GLU A 866 28.80 -15.74 -7.66
C GLU A 866 28.76 -16.52 -6.33
N ARG A 867 27.59 -16.64 -5.69
CA ARG A 867 27.40 -17.34 -4.41
C ARG A 867 26.84 -18.74 -4.64
N ARG A 868 27.24 -19.68 -3.77
CA ARG A 868 26.70 -21.06 -3.75
C ARG A 868 25.35 -21.08 -3.03
N ILE A 869 24.36 -21.72 -3.65
CA ILE A 869 23.07 -22.01 -3.00
C ILE A 869 23.10 -23.43 -2.43
N VAL A 870 22.72 -23.56 -1.16
CA VAL A 870 22.37 -24.82 -0.50
C VAL A 870 20.90 -24.73 -0.09
N CYS A 871 20.03 -25.56 -0.68
CA CYS A 871 18.58 -25.47 -0.53
C CYS A 871 18.02 -26.78 0.08
N LEU A 872 17.34 -26.67 1.21
CA LEU A 872 16.79 -27.80 1.98
C LEU A 872 15.25 -27.86 1.83
N GLU A 873 14.76 -28.69 0.92
CA GLU A 873 13.32 -28.84 0.65
C GLU A 873 12.78 -30.14 1.25
N GLY A 874 11.56 -30.11 1.78
CA GLY A 874 10.81 -31.34 2.06
C GLY A 874 10.34 -31.98 0.75
N ASP A 875 10.23 -33.30 0.71
CA ASP A 875 9.75 -33.98 -0.50
C ASP A 875 8.34 -33.51 -0.92
N GLY A 876 7.42 -33.34 0.03
CA GLY A 876 6.09 -32.78 -0.19
C GLY A 876 6.07 -31.30 -0.60
N SER A 877 6.90 -30.44 0.01
CA SER A 877 6.97 -29.02 -0.38
C SER A 877 7.57 -28.85 -1.78
N PHE A 878 8.54 -29.70 -2.13
CA PHE A 878 9.16 -29.70 -3.45
C PHE A 878 8.17 -30.06 -4.58
N GLN A 879 7.21 -30.96 -4.36
CA GLN A 879 6.23 -31.31 -5.40
C GLN A 879 5.35 -30.12 -5.85
N MET A 880 5.22 -29.07 -5.02
CA MET A 880 4.37 -27.91 -5.31
C MET A 880 4.99 -26.94 -6.34
N THR A 881 6.32 -26.79 -6.34
CA THR A 881 7.03 -25.75 -7.12
C THR A 881 8.31 -26.22 -7.82
N GLY A 882 8.75 -27.46 -7.56
CA GLY A 882 10.00 -28.07 -8.03
C GLY A 882 10.22 -28.10 -9.55
N MET A 883 9.20 -27.79 -10.35
CA MET A 883 9.32 -27.59 -11.79
C MET A 883 10.32 -26.48 -12.18
N GLU A 884 10.60 -25.51 -11.30
CA GLU A 884 11.69 -24.52 -11.55
C GLU A 884 13.10 -25.16 -11.61
N LEU A 885 13.26 -26.46 -11.38
CA LEU A 885 14.43 -27.21 -11.86
C LEU A 885 14.67 -26.97 -13.35
N GLY A 886 13.62 -26.86 -14.17
CA GLY A 886 13.73 -26.48 -15.58
C GLY A 886 14.39 -25.11 -15.77
N THR A 887 14.08 -24.14 -14.92
CA THR A 887 14.69 -22.80 -14.91
C THR A 887 16.16 -22.86 -14.45
N VAL A 888 16.46 -23.64 -13.40
CA VAL A 888 17.84 -23.89 -12.92
C VAL A 888 18.71 -24.52 -14.02
N LEU A 889 18.23 -25.57 -14.69
CA LEU A 889 18.94 -26.27 -15.77
C LEU A 889 19.07 -25.42 -17.05
N ARG A 890 18.03 -24.65 -17.39
CA ARG A 890 18.03 -23.72 -18.53
C ARG A 890 19.11 -22.66 -18.38
N HIS A 891 19.24 -22.09 -17.18
CA HIS A 891 20.17 -20.99 -16.89
C HIS A 891 21.51 -21.45 -16.28
N ASN A 892 21.69 -22.75 -16.03
CA ASN A 892 22.91 -23.36 -15.46
C ASN A 892 23.29 -22.73 -14.10
N LEU A 893 22.32 -22.57 -13.21
CA LEU A 893 22.51 -21.98 -11.88
C LEU A 893 23.20 -22.98 -10.94
N ASN A 894 24.07 -22.49 -10.05
CA ASN A 894 24.86 -23.32 -9.14
C ASN A 894 24.07 -23.68 -7.88
N PHE A 895 23.62 -24.93 -7.78
CA PHE A 895 22.71 -25.40 -6.74
C PHE A 895 23.19 -26.71 -6.12
N LEU A 896 23.23 -26.76 -4.78
CA LEU A 896 23.04 -27.98 -4.04
C LEU A 896 21.58 -28.01 -3.53
N LEU A 897 20.75 -28.87 -4.11
CA LEU A 897 19.39 -29.11 -3.66
C LEU A 897 19.35 -30.42 -2.88
N ILE A 898 18.93 -30.37 -1.62
CA ILE A 898 18.77 -31.55 -0.76
C ILE A 898 17.28 -31.73 -0.50
N ILE A 899 16.74 -32.85 -0.96
CA ILE A 899 15.35 -33.26 -0.72
C ILE A 899 15.31 -34.15 0.51
N LEU A 900 14.58 -33.73 1.53
CA LEU A 900 14.30 -34.48 2.75
C LEU A 900 13.16 -35.46 2.44
N ASN A 901 13.51 -36.70 2.16
CA ASN A 901 12.62 -37.75 1.65
C ASN A 901 12.20 -38.67 2.81
N ASN A 902 11.29 -38.17 3.64
CA ASN A 902 10.57 -38.91 4.69
C ASN A 902 9.13 -39.26 4.26
N ALA A 903 8.91 -39.33 2.95
CA ALA A 903 7.68 -39.79 2.28
C ALA A 903 6.42 -39.00 2.63
N GLY A 904 6.51 -37.68 2.82
CA GLY A 904 5.35 -36.80 3.01
C GLY A 904 5.46 -35.81 4.16
N TYR A 905 4.30 -35.36 4.66
CA TYR A 905 4.19 -34.19 5.51
C TYR A 905 4.49 -34.48 7.00
N THR A 906 5.74 -34.84 7.32
CA THR A 906 6.16 -35.19 8.69
C THR A 906 5.98 -34.09 9.73
N ALA A 907 5.94 -32.81 9.33
CA ALA A 907 5.56 -31.71 10.22
C ALA A 907 4.11 -31.88 10.73
N GLU A 908 3.17 -32.16 9.81
CA GLU A 908 1.74 -32.38 10.12
C GLU A 908 1.52 -33.68 10.89
N ARG A 909 2.28 -34.74 10.57
CA ARG A 909 2.31 -35.99 11.35
C ARG A 909 2.76 -35.77 12.79
N ALA A 910 3.69 -34.85 13.03
CA ALA A 910 4.13 -34.51 14.38
C ALA A 910 3.14 -33.59 15.12
N ILE A 911 2.40 -32.73 14.39
CA ILE A 911 1.34 -31.90 14.95
C ILE A 911 0.13 -32.76 15.33
N HIS A 912 -0.24 -33.78 14.56
CA HIS A 912 -1.41 -34.64 14.83
C HIS A 912 -1.05 -36.16 14.86
N PRO A 913 -0.16 -36.61 15.77
CA PRO A 913 0.46 -37.95 15.73
C PRO A 913 -0.51 -39.12 15.94
N GLU A 914 -1.66 -38.89 16.59
CA GLU A 914 -2.75 -39.85 16.70
C GLU A 914 -3.52 -40.09 15.38
N ARG A 915 -3.14 -39.40 14.29
CA ARG A 915 -3.64 -39.62 12.92
C ARG A 915 -2.52 -39.50 11.88
N ASP A 916 -1.65 -40.50 11.84
CA ASP A 916 -0.86 -40.79 10.63
C ASP A 916 -1.77 -41.39 9.55
N ASP A 917 -2.54 -40.51 8.90
CA ASP A 917 -3.58 -40.82 7.91
C ASP A 917 -3.17 -40.34 6.51
N SER A 918 -3.85 -40.85 5.50
CA SER A 918 -3.72 -40.65 4.06
C SER A 918 -3.57 -39.21 3.56
N TYR A 919 -3.92 -38.18 4.33
CA TYR A 919 -3.67 -36.78 3.97
C TYR A 919 -2.22 -36.32 4.20
N ASN A 920 -1.45 -37.05 5.02
CA ASN A 920 -0.03 -36.77 5.27
C ASN A 920 0.90 -37.49 4.27
N ASP A 921 0.41 -38.53 3.60
CA ASP A 921 1.20 -39.38 2.69
C ASP A 921 1.12 -38.85 1.25
N ILE A 922 2.25 -38.91 0.53
CA ILE A 922 2.38 -38.42 -0.85
C ILE A 922 2.87 -39.53 -1.79
N GLN A 923 2.66 -39.37 -3.10
CA GLN A 923 3.34 -40.19 -4.09
C GLN A 923 4.83 -39.85 -4.07
N VAL A 924 5.66 -40.67 -3.44
CA VAL A 924 7.12 -40.48 -3.38
C VAL A 924 7.70 -40.53 -4.81
N TRP A 925 8.57 -39.57 -5.16
CA TRP A 925 9.28 -39.54 -6.44
C TRP A 925 10.74 -39.98 -6.26
N ASN A 926 11.39 -40.37 -7.36
CA ASN A 926 12.83 -40.57 -7.43
C ASN A 926 13.52 -39.24 -7.79
N TYR A 927 13.56 -38.30 -6.82
CA TYR A 927 13.97 -36.92 -7.07
C TYR A 927 15.40 -36.80 -7.66
N HIS A 928 16.29 -37.75 -7.34
CA HIS A 928 17.64 -37.82 -7.90
C HIS A 928 17.68 -38.03 -9.44
N LEU A 929 16.60 -38.52 -10.06
CA LEU A 929 16.49 -38.68 -11.52
C LEU A 929 15.93 -37.44 -12.23
N LEU A 930 15.40 -36.44 -11.50
CA LEU A 930 14.82 -35.25 -12.10
C LEU A 930 15.82 -34.42 -12.93
N PRO A 931 17.12 -34.29 -12.57
CA PRO A 931 18.11 -33.65 -13.45
C PRO A 931 18.22 -34.32 -14.82
N GLU A 932 18.15 -35.64 -14.91
CA GLU A 932 18.17 -36.37 -16.18
C GLU A 932 16.83 -36.23 -16.92
N ALA A 933 15.72 -36.48 -16.23
CA ALA A 933 14.37 -36.46 -16.81
C ALA A 933 13.95 -35.09 -17.37
N LEU A 934 14.52 -34.00 -16.84
CA LEU A 934 14.29 -32.62 -17.30
C LEU A 934 15.32 -32.13 -18.33
N GLY A 935 16.19 -33.01 -18.85
CA GLY A 935 17.15 -32.69 -19.91
C GLY A 935 18.40 -31.95 -19.41
N GLY A 936 18.90 -32.30 -18.24
CA GLY A 936 20.07 -31.70 -17.62
C GLY A 936 21.36 -31.84 -18.43
N ARG A 937 22.27 -30.88 -18.22
CA ARG A 937 23.57 -30.80 -18.92
C ARG A 937 24.62 -31.65 -18.18
N PRO A 938 25.70 -32.11 -18.84
CA PRO A 938 26.84 -32.73 -18.16
C PRO A 938 27.36 -31.83 -17.03
N GLY A 939 27.42 -32.36 -15.80
CA GLY A 939 27.70 -31.60 -14.58
C GLY A 939 26.46 -31.35 -13.71
N SER A 940 25.24 -31.41 -14.28
CA SER A 940 24.00 -31.50 -13.52
C SER A 940 23.65 -32.96 -13.25
N ASN A 941 23.54 -33.35 -11.99
CA ASN A 941 23.39 -34.74 -11.55
C ASN A 941 22.56 -34.87 -10.26
N GLY A 942 22.19 -36.10 -9.90
CA GLY A 942 21.57 -36.39 -8.63
C GLY A 942 21.96 -37.77 -8.09
N VAL A 943 21.78 -37.95 -6.78
CA VAL A 943 22.14 -39.17 -6.03
C VAL A 943 21.02 -39.55 -5.05
N ASP A 944 20.70 -40.85 -4.94
CA ASP A 944 19.86 -41.37 -3.85
C ASP A 944 20.78 -41.69 -2.66
N VAL A 945 20.46 -41.17 -1.49
CA VAL A 945 21.29 -41.31 -0.27
C VAL A 945 20.45 -41.94 0.83
N LEU A 946 20.92 -43.07 1.34
CA LEU A 946 20.26 -43.85 2.39
C LEU A 946 21.08 -43.92 3.69
N THR A 947 22.37 -43.60 3.66
CA THR A 947 23.30 -43.79 4.80
C THR A 947 24.18 -42.57 5.10
N GLU A 948 24.75 -42.55 6.30
CA GLU A 948 25.67 -41.52 6.78
C GLU A 948 26.91 -41.38 5.88
N SER A 949 27.48 -42.49 5.41
CA SER A 949 28.64 -42.47 4.49
C SER A 949 28.25 -41.93 3.12
N GLN A 950 27.12 -42.38 2.56
CA GLN A 950 26.62 -41.89 1.27
C GLN A 950 26.31 -40.38 1.29
N PHE A 951 25.82 -39.85 2.41
CA PHE A 951 25.61 -38.41 2.55
C PHE A 951 26.93 -37.64 2.57
N THR A 952 27.92 -38.16 3.29
CA THR A 952 29.27 -37.58 3.34
C THR A 952 29.94 -37.59 1.96
N GLU A 953 29.78 -38.68 1.21
CA GLU A 953 30.27 -38.80 -0.18
C GLU A 953 29.54 -37.85 -1.14
N ALA A 954 28.21 -37.71 -1.03
CA ALA A 954 27.42 -36.77 -1.84
C ALA A 954 27.86 -35.31 -1.63
N LEU A 955 28.08 -34.89 -0.38
CA LEU A 955 28.64 -33.58 -0.07
C LEU A 955 30.07 -33.41 -0.60
N ALA A 956 30.92 -34.44 -0.48
CA ALA A 956 32.29 -34.40 -0.99
C ALA A 956 32.37 -34.37 -2.53
N ALA A 957 31.36 -34.90 -3.23
CA ALA A 957 31.25 -34.90 -4.68
C ALA A 957 30.67 -33.59 -5.27
N TYR A 958 30.23 -32.64 -4.43
CA TYR A 958 29.71 -31.36 -4.89
C TYR A 958 30.84 -30.40 -5.36
N GLU A 959 30.83 -30.03 -6.64
CA GLU A 959 31.67 -28.97 -7.20
C GLU A 959 30.83 -27.73 -7.57
N PHE A 960 31.15 -26.57 -6.96
CA PHE A 960 30.57 -25.29 -7.37
C PHE A 960 30.99 -24.94 -8.81
N GLY A 961 30.08 -24.39 -9.61
CA GLY A 961 30.30 -24.09 -11.02
C GLY A 961 29.84 -25.18 -12.01
N LYS A 962 29.38 -26.35 -11.54
CA LYS A 962 28.87 -27.43 -12.42
C LYS A 962 27.37 -27.36 -12.72
N GLY A 963 26.63 -26.46 -12.09
CA GLY A 963 25.18 -26.36 -12.17
C GLY A 963 24.47 -27.02 -10.99
N LEU A 964 23.53 -27.92 -11.27
CA LEU A 964 22.61 -28.52 -10.28
C LEU A 964 23.11 -29.87 -9.75
N HIS A 965 23.23 -29.99 -8.43
CA HIS A 965 23.37 -31.27 -7.73
C HIS A 965 22.11 -31.55 -6.88
N VAL A 966 21.47 -32.71 -7.07
CA VAL A 966 20.28 -33.13 -6.29
C VAL A 966 20.61 -34.31 -5.38
N VAL A 967 20.65 -34.07 -4.07
CA VAL A 967 20.75 -35.14 -3.07
C VAL A 967 19.33 -35.52 -2.63
N ASN A 968 18.90 -36.75 -2.91
CA ASN A 968 17.66 -37.28 -2.37
C ASN A 968 17.96 -38.04 -1.07
N ALA A 969 17.89 -37.32 0.06
CA ALA A 969 18.19 -37.84 1.38
C ALA A 969 17.00 -38.63 1.93
N ARG A 970 17.06 -39.97 1.87
CA ARG A 970 16.06 -40.85 2.47
C ARG A 970 16.19 -40.80 4.00
N LEU A 971 15.08 -40.54 4.66
CA LEU A 971 14.97 -40.44 6.13
C LEU A 971 13.78 -41.30 6.60
N ASP A 972 13.72 -41.64 7.88
CA ASP A 972 12.53 -42.30 8.44
C ASP A 972 11.32 -41.34 8.46
N LYS A 973 10.11 -41.90 8.34
CA LYS A 973 8.84 -41.16 8.32
C LYS A 973 8.70 -40.18 9.50
N MET A 974 9.26 -40.51 10.67
CA MET A 974 9.20 -39.71 11.90
C MET A 974 10.59 -39.34 12.47
N ASP A 975 11.60 -39.27 11.61
CA ASP A 975 12.93 -38.72 11.95
C ASP A 975 12.88 -37.19 12.07
N ILE A 976 12.72 -36.72 13.31
CA ILE A 976 12.75 -35.31 13.70
C ILE A 976 13.41 -35.14 15.08
N PRO A 977 14.19 -34.06 15.33
CA PRO A 977 14.83 -33.81 16.63
C PRO A 977 13.82 -33.47 17.74
N SER A 978 14.27 -33.46 19.00
CA SER A 978 13.39 -33.15 20.14
C SER A 978 12.74 -31.76 20.03
N PHE A 979 13.52 -30.74 19.68
CA PHE A 979 13.01 -29.36 19.54
C PHE A 979 11.93 -29.22 18.46
N PHE A 980 11.91 -30.09 17.44
CA PHE A 980 10.86 -30.11 16.43
C PHE A 980 9.59 -30.75 17.03
N ARG A 981 9.72 -31.88 17.75
CA ARG A 981 8.59 -32.51 18.48
C ARG A 981 7.95 -31.52 19.46
N GLU A 982 8.77 -30.84 20.26
CA GLU A 982 8.35 -29.78 21.17
C GLU A 982 7.63 -28.62 20.44
N MET A 983 8.10 -28.23 19.25
CA MET A 983 7.44 -27.22 18.41
C MET A 983 6.08 -27.69 17.88
N SER A 984 5.99 -28.94 17.44
CA SER A 984 4.75 -29.54 16.93
C SER A 984 3.73 -29.81 18.03
N ASP A 985 4.17 -30.12 19.27
CA ASP A 985 3.29 -30.24 20.43
C ASP A 985 2.71 -28.87 20.84
N MET A 986 3.47 -27.77 20.74
CA MET A 986 2.92 -26.42 20.94
C MET A 986 1.90 -26.04 19.86
N LEU A 987 2.16 -26.38 18.59
CA LEU A 987 1.23 -26.12 17.47
C LEU A 987 -0.08 -26.92 17.52
N ARG A 988 -0.23 -27.85 18.48
CA ARG A 988 -1.48 -28.59 18.74
C ARG A 988 -2.40 -27.89 19.75
N HIS A 989 -1.92 -26.86 20.45
CA HIS A 989 -2.58 -26.27 21.63
C HIS A 989 -3.23 -24.89 21.40
#